data_AF-A0A8S9G568-F1
#
_entry.id   AF-A0A8S9G568-F1
#
_cell.length_a   1.000
_cell.length_b   1.000
_cell.length_c   1.000
_cell.angle_alpha   90.00
_cell.angle_beta   90.00
_cell.angle_gamma   90.00
#
_symmetry.space_group_name_H-M   'P 1'
#
loop_
_entity.id
_entity.type
_entity.pdbx_description
1 polymer ?
#
loop_
_entity_poly.entity_id
_entity_poly.type
_entity_poly.pdbx_seq_one_letter_code
_entity_poly.pdbx_strand_id
1 'polypeptide(L)'
;MFWFGCDCFYWSRGFSELESEPSEPKPFSLPSPLPRWPQGKGFATGRINLGELEVVKITKFHKLWTSVSSHGKSKGVAFYRAEEVPQGFHSLGHYCQPTDKPLRGYILAARASKPAKTDDPPPLKKPVGYTLVWSVDSEKNGCGYFWLPNPPVGYKAMGVIVTDVPEEPRTEVVRCVRGDLTESCETSEMILDVASSKKWNRSDSPFSVWSIQPCERGMRAQGVSVGTFFSCTYELSSHETVRDIACLKNLDPTLHAMPNLNQVHAVIKHYGPTVYFHPEETYMPSSVQWFFKNGALLYPQGEPISSTGSNLPAGGSNDLKFWIDLPEEEEAKSYLKKGNLESSELYVHVKPALGGTFTDVAMWIFCPFNGPATLKIGLFTLPMTRIGEHVGDWEHFTFRVCNFSGELWQMFFSQHSGGGWVDASEIEFVKGNKPAVYSSKHGHASFPHPGMYLQGKMFWFGCDCFYWSRGFSELESEPSEPKPFSLPSPLPRWPQGKGFANGRINLGELEVVKITKFHKLWTSDSSHKKSKGVAFYRAEEVPQGFHSLGHYCQPTDKPLRGYVLAARASKPTKTDDPPPLKKPVGYTLVSSVDGGGGYFWLPNPPAGYKAMGVIVTDKPKEPETEEVRCVREDLTESCETSEMILSKKSNPFSVWTVQPCERGMRAQGVSVGTFFSCTYELSSHETVRDIACLKNLDPTLHAMPNLNQVHAVIKHYGPTVYFHPEETYMPSSNIEDLFKCSKFCANLKHSERLNSGVMVVEPSAALFDDMVKQVKTLSSYTGGDQGFLNSYYPDFPNARVFDPSLSPEAVKGRPVPKMERLSTLYNADVGLYMLANKWMVDDSKLHIIHYTLGPLKPWDWWTAWLVKPVEAWHSIRVGLEETLPGTGGGKTPNDEFIVKLLFLLPLCGFLFCLYRSLKGRDFLSSLCRNSVCNQIRHLYYKLRSNGTLGYSGVSTLSTMNSNYQLHTGAHSKVPQYLGAVSVVVCFMAVLTSIGVSFMIVPRQIMPWTGLILIYEWTFTIFFLLYGGFLLLVYQYGKKVAVQTGSPSLQTESSLDDSGKGHQRADASCDFTALYYGLGMVFLAFAAISLPYMLGVTALFLRLGLMIAVAMILVSFMTYASEHLAVRWFLKGLEDRDTTRTKSICFLC
;
A
#
# COMPACT_ATOMS: atom_id res chain seq x y z
N MET A 1 -27.14 -12.94 -42.70
CA MET A 1 -26.86 -14.22 -42.04
C MET A 1 -26.70 -13.94 -40.55
N PHE A 2 -27.20 -14.83 -39.70
CA PHE A 2 -27.34 -14.66 -38.24
C PHE A 2 -28.42 -13.66 -37.80
N TRP A 3 -29.65 -14.14 -37.87
CA TRP A 3 -30.65 -13.87 -36.85
C TRP A 3 -31.15 -15.23 -36.32
N PHE A 4 -31.41 -15.27 -35.01
CA PHE A 4 -32.23 -16.24 -34.28
C PHE A 4 -31.68 -17.61 -33.85
N GLY A 5 -32.12 -17.94 -32.64
CA GLY A 5 -31.65 -18.99 -31.75
C GLY A 5 -32.01 -18.66 -30.30
N CYS A 6 -33.21 -18.11 -30.07
CA CYS A 6 -33.79 -18.10 -28.72
C CYS A 6 -34.25 -19.52 -28.41
N ASP A 7 -34.03 -19.99 -27.19
CA ASP A 7 -35.00 -20.87 -26.55
C ASP A 7 -35.08 -20.56 -25.05
N CYS A 8 -36.27 -20.13 -24.64
CA CYS A 8 -36.68 -20.19 -23.25
C CYS A 8 -37.22 -21.60 -23.00
N PHE A 9 -36.49 -22.43 -22.26
CA PHE A 9 -37.09 -23.58 -21.60
C PHE A 9 -36.88 -23.52 -20.10
N TYR A 10 -37.91 -23.02 -19.41
CA TYR A 10 -38.17 -23.39 -18.04
C TYR A 10 -38.26 -24.91 -17.96
N TRP A 11 -37.40 -25.54 -17.16
CA TRP A 11 -37.75 -26.78 -16.47
C TRP A 11 -37.90 -26.49 -14.99
N SER A 12 -39.03 -25.86 -14.66
CA SER A 12 -39.70 -26.09 -13.39
C SER A 12 -40.14 -27.56 -13.32
N ARG A 13 -39.19 -28.47 -13.07
CA ARG A 13 -39.53 -29.76 -12.48
C ARG A 13 -39.66 -29.52 -10.99
N GLY A 14 -40.90 -29.50 -10.52
CA GLY A 14 -41.18 -29.38 -9.10
C GLY A 14 -40.60 -30.58 -8.37
N PHE A 15 -39.49 -30.39 -7.67
CA PHE A 15 -39.39 -30.98 -6.36
C PHE A 15 -40.14 -30.08 -5.41
N SER A 16 -41.33 -30.54 -5.00
CA SER A 16 -41.83 -30.31 -3.66
C SER A 16 -40.92 -31.05 -2.67
N GLU A 17 -39.64 -30.68 -2.63
CA GLU A 17 -38.80 -30.94 -1.47
C GLU A 17 -39.12 -29.83 -0.48
N LEU A 18 -40.07 -30.18 0.39
CA LEU A 18 -39.99 -30.00 1.83
C LEU A 18 -38.70 -29.28 2.25
N GLU A 19 -38.83 -28.16 2.97
CA GLU A 19 -37.68 -27.45 3.57
C GLU A 19 -36.79 -28.44 4.31
N SER A 20 -35.74 -28.91 3.64
CA SER A 20 -34.81 -29.86 4.21
C SER A 20 -33.82 -29.05 5.02
N GLU A 21 -33.63 -29.45 6.27
CA GLU A 21 -32.59 -28.86 7.11
C GLU A 21 -31.27 -28.80 6.32
N PRO A 22 -30.47 -27.73 6.48
CA PRO A 22 -29.16 -27.65 5.84
C PRO A 22 -28.35 -28.90 6.18
N SER A 23 -28.16 -29.76 5.17
CA SER A 23 -27.60 -31.10 5.36
C SER A 23 -26.24 -31.00 6.04
N GLU A 24 -26.03 -31.78 7.11
CA GLU A 24 -24.85 -31.63 7.94
C GLU A 24 -23.55 -31.75 7.12
N PRO A 25 -22.54 -30.89 7.37
CA PRO A 25 -21.28 -30.96 6.66
C PRO A 25 -20.65 -32.32 6.91
N LYS A 26 -20.51 -33.10 5.83
CA LYS A 26 -19.96 -34.47 5.92
C LYS A 26 -18.54 -34.43 6.49
N PRO A 27 -18.16 -35.38 7.36
CA PRO A 27 -16.78 -35.50 7.82
C PRO A 27 -15.81 -35.59 6.65
N PHE A 28 -14.72 -34.82 6.70
CA PHE A 28 -13.64 -35.01 5.75
C PHE A 28 -12.96 -36.36 5.98
N SER A 29 -12.45 -36.96 4.91
CA SER A 29 -11.57 -38.13 4.97
C SER A 29 -10.55 -38.05 3.84
N LEU A 30 -9.31 -38.41 4.14
CA LEU A 30 -8.25 -38.48 3.15
C LEU A 30 -8.59 -39.52 2.05
N PRO A 31 -8.08 -39.38 0.81
CA PRO A 31 -8.41 -40.28 -0.31
C PRO A 31 -8.02 -41.76 -0.10
N SER A 32 -7.20 -42.06 0.91
CA SER A 32 -6.82 -43.40 1.31
C SER A 32 -6.66 -43.49 2.83
N PRO A 33 -6.90 -44.68 3.43
CA PRO A 33 -6.78 -44.87 4.87
C PRO A 33 -5.35 -44.65 5.36
N LEU A 34 -5.22 -44.31 6.64
CA LEU A 34 -3.93 -44.18 7.30
C LEU A 34 -3.22 -45.56 7.38
N PRO A 35 -1.91 -45.63 7.10
CA PRO A 35 -1.15 -46.87 7.25
C PRO A 35 -0.92 -47.16 8.74
N ARG A 36 -0.55 -48.41 9.06
CA ARG A 36 0.04 -48.69 10.38
C ARG A 36 1.43 -48.07 10.44
N TRP A 37 1.59 -47.05 11.27
CA TRP A 37 2.87 -46.39 11.48
C TRP A 37 3.90 -47.32 12.12
N PRO A 38 5.21 -47.17 11.82
CA PRO A 38 6.27 -47.89 12.53
C PRO A 38 6.21 -47.67 14.05
N GLN A 39 6.71 -48.65 14.81
CA GLN A 39 6.72 -48.58 16.27
C GLN A 39 7.55 -47.39 16.77
N GLY A 40 7.03 -46.71 17.80
CA GLY A 40 7.64 -45.52 18.41
C GLY A 40 7.18 -45.32 19.85
N LYS A 41 7.40 -44.12 20.40
CA LYS A 41 7.09 -43.80 21.81
C LYS A 41 5.70 -43.19 21.99
N GLY A 42 5.43 -42.02 21.40
CA GLY A 42 4.15 -41.32 21.55
C GLY A 42 3.42 -40.96 20.24
N PHE A 43 4.13 -40.84 19.11
CA PHE A 43 3.53 -40.48 17.82
C PHE A 43 2.43 -41.47 17.37
N ALA A 44 1.30 -40.91 16.92
CA ALA A 44 0.11 -41.61 16.43
C ALA A 44 -0.55 -42.59 17.43
N THR A 45 -0.40 -42.35 18.74
CA THR A 45 -1.00 -43.18 19.81
C THR A 45 -2.39 -42.73 20.26
N GLY A 46 -2.91 -41.64 19.70
CA GLY A 46 -4.18 -41.00 20.10
C GLY A 46 -4.10 -40.12 21.35
N ARG A 47 -2.95 -40.09 22.04
CA ARG A 47 -2.76 -39.36 23.32
C ARG A 47 -1.44 -38.61 23.34
N ILE A 48 -1.40 -37.47 24.04
CA ILE A 48 -0.17 -36.69 24.26
C ILE A 48 -0.14 -36.21 25.71
N ASN A 49 0.99 -36.38 26.39
CA ASN A 49 1.22 -35.77 27.70
C ASN A 49 1.85 -34.36 27.56
N LEU A 50 1.29 -33.37 28.24
CA LEU A 50 1.77 -31.98 28.29
C LEU A 50 2.49 -31.65 29.62
N GLY A 51 2.75 -32.66 30.46
CA GLY A 51 3.33 -32.54 31.80
C GLY A 51 2.34 -33.02 32.85
N GLU A 52 1.59 -32.08 33.45
CA GLU A 52 0.52 -32.38 34.42
C GLU A 52 -0.85 -32.68 33.76
N LEU A 53 -0.94 -32.59 32.42
CA LEU A 53 -2.17 -32.84 31.65
C LEU A 53 -1.90 -33.86 30.53
N GLU A 54 -2.64 -34.96 30.53
CA GLU A 54 -2.75 -35.84 29.36
C GLU A 54 -3.93 -35.37 28.51
N VAL A 55 -3.73 -35.18 27.21
CA VAL A 55 -4.76 -34.74 26.26
C VAL A 55 -5.04 -35.79 25.19
N VAL A 56 -6.28 -35.79 24.71
CA VAL A 56 -6.75 -36.57 23.56
C VAL A 56 -7.48 -35.65 22.57
N LYS A 57 -7.29 -35.91 21.28
CA LYS A 57 -7.95 -35.17 20.20
C LYS A 57 -9.30 -35.83 19.88
N ILE A 58 -10.40 -35.10 20.10
CA ILE A 58 -11.75 -35.54 19.73
C ILE A 58 -12.11 -34.91 18.37
N THR A 59 -12.52 -35.73 17.41
CA THR A 59 -12.97 -35.33 16.07
C THR A 59 -14.40 -35.81 15.75
N LYS A 60 -15.06 -36.46 16.70
CA LYS A 60 -16.49 -36.81 16.65
C LYS A 60 -17.31 -35.76 17.38
N PHE A 61 -18.42 -35.38 16.76
CA PHE A 61 -19.15 -34.18 17.12
C PHE A 61 -20.65 -34.37 17.01
N HIS A 62 -21.36 -33.93 18.04
CA HIS A 62 -22.80 -33.78 18.01
C HIS A 62 -23.15 -32.31 17.73
N LYS A 63 -23.85 -32.05 16.63
CA LYS A 63 -24.35 -30.70 16.26
C LYS A 63 -25.27 -30.18 17.35
N LEU A 64 -25.16 -28.91 17.71
CA LEU A 64 -26.01 -28.26 18.72
C LEU A 64 -26.91 -27.21 18.07
N TRP A 65 -26.29 -26.29 17.33
CA TRP A 65 -26.99 -25.15 16.74
C TRP A 65 -26.30 -24.71 15.45
N THR A 66 -27.05 -24.11 14.54
CA THR A 66 -26.55 -23.57 13.26
C THR A 66 -27.10 -22.18 13.02
N SER A 67 -26.21 -21.20 12.83
CA SER A 67 -26.59 -19.87 12.33
C SER A 67 -26.85 -19.95 10.82
N VAL A 68 -28.08 -19.74 10.39
CA VAL A 68 -28.48 -19.75 8.96
C VAL A 68 -28.79 -18.34 8.49
N SER A 69 -28.08 -17.86 7.46
CA SER A 69 -28.41 -16.57 6.83
C SER A 69 -29.61 -16.72 5.88
N SER A 70 -30.58 -15.82 5.98
CA SER A 70 -31.87 -15.98 5.30
C SER A 70 -31.86 -15.73 3.79
N HIS A 71 -30.73 -15.32 3.19
CA HIS A 71 -30.61 -14.94 1.76
C HIS A 71 -29.27 -15.37 1.14
N GLY A 72 -29.09 -16.66 0.85
CA GLY A 72 -28.32 -17.22 -0.28
C GLY A 72 -26.89 -16.74 -0.62
N LYS A 73 -26.24 -15.92 0.21
CA LYS A 73 -24.91 -15.31 -0.03
C LYS A 73 -24.02 -15.21 1.21
N SER A 74 -24.55 -15.30 2.43
CA SER A 74 -23.74 -15.37 3.65
C SER A 74 -23.65 -16.81 4.15
N LYS A 75 -22.43 -17.25 4.45
CA LYS A 75 -22.11 -18.60 4.94
C LYS A 75 -22.71 -18.80 6.34
N GLY A 76 -23.28 -19.97 6.59
CA GLY A 76 -23.73 -20.35 7.94
C GLY A 76 -22.56 -20.82 8.80
N VAL A 77 -22.79 -20.91 10.11
CA VAL A 77 -21.81 -21.46 11.08
C VAL A 77 -22.52 -22.47 11.97
N ALA A 78 -21.97 -23.67 12.07
CA ALA A 78 -22.49 -24.74 12.92
C ALA A 78 -21.61 -24.91 14.17
N PHE A 79 -22.25 -25.19 15.30
CA PHE A 79 -21.66 -25.32 16.62
C PHE A 79 -21.87 -26.74 17.16
N TYR A 80 -20.84 -27.26 17.83
CA TYR A 80 -20.72 -28.69 18.14
C TYR A 80 -20.17 -28.93 19.55
N ARG A 81 -20.72 -29.94 20.23
CA ARG A 81 -20.06 -30.56 21.40
C ARG A 81 -19.23 -31.78 20.97
N ALA A 82 -18.15 -32.03 21.70
CA ALA A 82 -17.40 -33.28 21.61
C ALA A 82 -18.29 -34.49 21.96
N GLU A 83 -18.19 -35.56 21.18
CA GLU A 83 -18.83 -36.85 21.45
C GLU A 83 -17.76 -37.95 21.69
N GLU A 84 -18.15 -39.07 22.30
CA GLU A 84 -17.25 -40.19 22.63
C GLU A 84 -16.00 -39.82 23.46
N VAL A 85 -16.11 -38.81 24.34
CA VAL A 85 -15.01 -38.41 25.24
C VAL A 85 -14.60 -39.61 26.13
N PRO A 86 -13.33 -40.08 26.09
CA PRO A 86 -12.92 -41.28 26.82
C PRO A 86 -13.06 -41.15 28.33
N GLN A 87 -13.34 -42.27 29.01
CA GLN A 87 -13.53 -42.29 30.47
C GLN A 87 -12.33 -41.67 31.22
N GLY A 88 -12.62 -40.69 32.09
CA GLY A 88 -11.62 -39.95 32.86
C GLY A 88 -11.01 -38.74 32.16
N PHE A 89 -11.38 -38.46 30.90
CA PHE A 89 -11.09 -37.19 30.23
C PHE A 89 -12.30 -36.25 30.32
N HIS A 90 -12.05 -34.95 30.21
CA HIS A 90 -13.07 -33.91 30.23
C HIS A 90 -12.88 -32.95 29.06
N SER A 91 -13.98 -32.52 28.45
CA SER A 91 -13.92 -31.47 27.40
C SER A 91 -13.45 -30.14 28.00
N LEU A 92 -12.80 -29.33 27.16
CA LEU A 92 -12.31 -27.99 27.51
C LEU A 92 -13.13 -26.86 26.87
N GLY A 93 -14.05 -27.16 25.94
CA GLY A 93 -14.94 -26.19 25.30
C GLY A 93 -15.80 -26.83 24.21
N HIS A 94 -16.44 -26.00 23.38
CA HIS A 94 -17.16 -26.41 22.17
C HIS A 94 -16.38 -25.99 20.90
N TYR A 95 -16.74 -26.58 19.76
CA TYR A 95 -16.15 -26.29 18.44
C TYR A 95 -17.19 -25.63 17.53
N CYS A 96 -16.73 -24.83 16.58
CA CYS A 96 -17.56 -24.27 15.53
C CYS A 96 -16.81 -24.18 14.20
N GLN A 97 -17.54 -24.29 13.09
CA GLN A 97 -16.99 -24.03 11.76
C GLN A 97 -18.03 -23.49 10.77
N PRO A 98 -17.59 -22.85 9.68
CA PRO A 98 -18.45 -22.55 8.54
C PRO A 98 -19.11 -23.81 7.97
N THR A 99 -20.38 -23.69 7.59
CA THR A 99 -21.19 -24.81 7.05
C THR A 99 -20.86 -25.16 5.60
N ASP A 100 -20.08 -24.32 4.89
CA ASP A 100 -19.65 -24.56 3.52
C ASP A 100 -18.36 -25.40 3.43
N LYS A 101 -17.72 -25.70 4.57
CA LYS A 101 -16.55 -26.59 4.64
C LYS A 101 -16.94 -27.98 5.19
N PRO A 102 -16.29 -29.07 4.73
CA PRO A 102 -16.41 -30.39 5.36
C PRO A 102 -16.11 -30.36 6.86
N LEU A 103 -16.74 -31.25 7.64
CA LEU A 103 -16.51 -31.31 9.09
C LEU A 103 -15.11 -31.91 9.34
N ARG A 104 -14.21 -31.10 9.93
CA ARG A 104 -12.80 -31.51 10.07
C ARG A 104 -12.10 -31.14 11.37
N GLY A 105 -12.62 -30.19 12.15
CA GLY A 105 -11.92 -29.70 13.34
C GLY A 105 -11.74 -30.70 14.47
N TYR A 106 -11.30 -30.20 15.62
CA TYR A 106 -11.07 -31.00 16.81
C TYR A 106 -11.34 -30.20 18.08
N ILE A 107 -11.57 -30.91 19.18
CA ILE A 107 -11.47 -30.36 20.53
C ILE A 107 -10.49 -31.24 21.30
N LEU A 108 -9.59 -30.63 22.08
CA LEU A 108 -8.81 -31.38 23.07
C LEU A 108 -9.64 -31.63 24.33
N ALA A 109 -9.77 -32.90 24.71
CA ALA A 109 -10.22 -33.29 26.04
C ALA A 109 -9.00 -33.62 26.92
N ALA A 110 -9.02 -33.22 28.18
CA ALA A 110 -7.89 -33.34 29.09
C ALA A 110 -8.20 -34.20 30.32
N ARG A 111 -7.16 -34.88 30.83
CA ARG A 111 -7.13 -35.63 32.08
C ARG A 111 -5.95 -35.14 32.91
N ALA A 112 -6.17 -34.95 34.21
CA ALA A 112 -5.08 -34.61 35.12
C ALA A 112 -4.16 -35.82 35.32
N SER A 113 -2.86 -35.62 35.09
CA SER A 113 -1.79 -36.51 35.54
C SER A 113 -1.50 -36.27 37.02
N LYS A 114 -0.58 -37.03 37.63
CA LYS A 114 -0.10 -36.70 38.99
C LYS A 114 0.53 -35.30 38.99
N PRO A 115 0.22 -34.44 39.97
CA PRO A 115 0.80 -33.09 40.03
C PRO A 115 2.31 -33.16 40.30
N ALA A 116 3.04 -32.14 39.85
CA ALA A 116 4.50 -32.11 39.95
C ALA A 116 4.98 -31.99 41.42
N LYS A 117 4.17 -31.43 42.31
CA LYS A 117 4.39 -31.36 43.76
C LYS A 117 3.13 -31.78 44.51
N THR A 118 3.28 -32.20 45.76
CA THR A 118 2.17 -32.68 46.61
C THR A 118 1.19 -31.58 47.01
N ASP A 119 1.64 -30.33 47.01
CA ASP A 119 0.90 -29.19 47.57
C ASP A 119 0.23 -28.33 46.49
N ASP A 120 0.48 -28.62 45.20
CA ASP A 120 -0.11 -27.88 44.09
C ASP A 120 -1.61 -28.22 43.93
N PRO A 121 -2.50 -27.24 43.71
CA PRO A 121 -3.92 -27.50 43.53
C PRO A 121 -4.16 -28.26 42.20
N PRO A 122 -5.27 -29.02 42.07
CA PRO A 122 -5.45 -29.97 40.98
C PRO A 122 -5.42 -29.28 39.59
N PRO A 123 -4.76 -29.85 38.56
CA PRO A 123 -4.62 -29.25 37.23
C PRO A 123 -5.93 -28.81 36.55
N LEU A 124 -7.03 -29.52 36.85
CA LEU A 124 -8.36 -29.28 36.30
C LEU A 124 -9.38 -29.05 37.43
N LYS A 125 -10.26 -28.05 37.27
CA LYS A 125 -11.43 -27.83 38.14
C LYS A 125 -12.69 -27.59 37.32
N LYS A 126 -13.86 -27.82 37.93
CA LYS A 126 -15.15 -27.36 37.38
C LYS A 126 -15.18 -25.82 37.40
N PRO A 127 -15.83 -25.15 36.43
CA PRO A 127 -16.20 -23.74 36.56
C PRO A 127 -17.12 -23.54 37.78
N VAL A 128 -17.13 -22.33 38.33
CA VAL A 128 -18.01 -21.95 39.45
C VAL A 128 -19.46 -21.79 39.00
N GLY A 129 -19.64 -21.39 37.74
CA GLY A 129 -20.88 -21.20 37.01
C GLY A 129 -20.56 -20.70 35.61
N TYR A 130 -21.53 -20.12 34.91
CA TYR A 130 -21.35 -19.57 33.57
C TYR A 130 -21.92 -18.16 33.45
N THR A 131 -21.30 -17.34 32.60
CA THR A 131 -21.81 -16.01 32.23
C THR A 131 -22.37 -16.09 30.82
N LEU A 132 -23.64 -15.71 30.64
CA LEU A 132 -24.25 -15.59 29.31
C LEU A 132 -23.57 -14.44 28.55
N VAL A 133 -22.98 -14.76 27.40
CA VAL A 133 -22.31 -13.79 26.51
C VAL A 133 -23.30 -13.25 25.49
N TRP A 134 -24.07 -14.14 24.86
CA TRP A 134 -25.03 -13.80 23.81
C TRP A 134 -26.09 -14.88 23.69
N SER A 135 -27.27 -14.51 23.17
CA SER A 135 -28.38 -15.43 22.92
C SER A 135 -29.17 -14.97 21.70
N VAL A 136 -29.67 -15.92 20.92
CA VAL A 136 -30.66 -15.68 19.87
C VAL A 136 -31.83 -16.63 20.03
N ASP A 137 -33.03 -16.06 20.15
CA ASP A 137 -34.30 -16.78 20.08
C ASP A 137 -34.91 -16.53 18.70
N SER A 138 -35.12 -17.58 17.90
CA SER A 138 -35.73 -17.46 16.57
C SER A 138 -36.76 -18.54 16.33
N GLU A 139 -37.94 -18.15 15.85
CA GLU A 139 -39.06 -19.06 15.54
C GLU A 139 -38.75 -20.05 14.39
N LYS A 140 -37.62 -19.89 13.67
CA LYS A 140 -37.29 -20.64 12.44
C LYS A 140 -35.99 -21.43 12.47
N ASN A 141 -34.97 -21.01 13.22
CA ASN A 141 -33.65 -21.66 13.24
C ASN A 141 -33.32 -22.26 14.63
N GLY A 142 -34.30 -22.37 15.52
CA GLY A 142 -34.09 -22.71 16.92
C GLY A 142 -33.40 -21.58 17.71
N CYS A 143 -33.11 -21.88 18.98
CA CYS A 143 -32.45 -20.95 19.90
C CYS A 143 -30.98 -21.34 20.09
N GLY A 144 -30.13 -20.36 20.34
CA GLY A 144 -28.69 -20.57 20.55
C GLY A 144 -28.15 -19.63 21.63
N TYR A 145 -27.64 -20.21 22.72
CA TYR A 145 -27.15 -19.48 23.90
C TYR A 145 -25.66 -19.74 24.10
N PHE A 146 -24.87 -18.67 24.24
CA PHE A 146 -23.41 -18.70 24.31
C PHE A 146 -22.93 -18.34 25.71
N TRP A 147 -22.17 -19.25 26.32
CA TRP A 147 -21.81 -19.16 27.74
C TRP A 147 -20.30 -19.21 27.94
N LEU A 148 -19.75 -18.23 28.65
CA LEU A 148 -18.37 -18.20 29.11
C LEU A 148 -18.27 -18.96 30.46
N PRO A 149 -17.44 -20.00 30.59
CA PRO A 149 -17.24 -20.68 31.87
C PRO A 149 -16.51 -19.75 32.86
N ASN A 150 -17.07 -19.54 34.06
CA ASN A 150 -16.45 -18.72 35.09
C ASN A 150 -15.40 -19.54 35.86
N PRO A 151 -14.08 -19.29 35.67
CA PRO A 151 -13.06 -20.13 36.28
C PRO A 151 -12.90 -19.85 37.78
N PRO A 152 -12.57 -20.86 38.61
CA PRO A 152 -12.14 -20.63 39.99
C PRO A 152 -10.87 -19.76 40.04
N VAL A 153 -10.63 -19.10 41.19
CA VAL A 153 -9.41 -18.29 41.41
C VAL A 153 -8.16 -19.14 41.15
N GLY A 154 -7.26 -18.64 40.30
CA GLY A 154 -6.05 -19.33 39.84
C GLY A 154 -6.22 -20.23 38.61
N TYR A 155 -7.40 -20.25 37.98
CA TYR A 155 -7.70 -21.05 36.78
C TYR A 155 -8.14 -20.15 35.61
N LYS A 156 -8.15 -20.72 34.41
CA LYS A 156 -8.65 -20.10 33.17
C LYS A 156 -9.62 -21.02 32.44
N ALA A 157 -10.60 -20.43 31.75
CA ALA A 157 -11.42 -21.14 30.77
C ALA A 157 -10.64 -21.31 29.46
N MET A 158 -10.94 -22.33 28.66
CA MET A 158 -10.25 -22.61 27.39
C MET A 158 -11.09 -22.23 26.16
N GLY A 159 -12.34 -21.80 26.34
CA GLY A 159 -13.26 -21.49 25.26
C GLY A 159 -14.69 -21.29 25.76
N VAL A 160 -15.56 -20.88 24.84
CA VAL A 160 -17.00 -20.70 25.05
C VAL A 160 -17.75 -22.03 24.85
N ILE A 161 -18.90 -22.20 25.49
CA ILE A 161 -19.84 -23.30 25.23
C ILE A 161 -21.17 -22.77 24.69
N VAL A 162 -21.93 -23.64 24.02
CA VAL A 162 -23.20 -23.31 23.38
C VAL A 162 -24.29 -24.28 23.85
N THR A 163 -25.50 -23.79 24.09
CA THR A 163 -26.69 -24.61 24.31
C THR A 163 -27.84 -24.21 23.38
N ASP A 164 -28.76 -25.15 23.18
CA ASP A 164 -30.05 -25.02 22.50
C ASP A 164 -31.19 -24.61 23.47
N VAL A 165 -30.90 -24.58 24.78
CA VAL A 165 -31.84 -24.23 25.85
C VAL A 165 -31.30 -23.06 26.72
N PRO A 166 -32.19 -22.19 27.26
CA PRO A 166 -31.81 -20.96 27.97
C PRO A 166 -31.27 -21.17 29.39
N GLU A 167 -31.42 -22.35 29.98
CA GLU A 167 -30.95 -22.63 31.33
C GLU A 167 -29.41 -22.68 31.41
N GLU A 168 -28.86 -22.22 32.55
CA GLU A 168 -27.42 -22.25 32.79
C GLU A 168 -26.87 -23.69 32.67
N PRO A 169 -25.82 -23.93 31.87
CA PRO A 169 -25.25 -25.26 31.70
C PRO A 169 -24.72 -25.83 33.02
N ARG A 170 -24.78 -27.17 33.17
CA ARG A 170 -24.19 -27.82 34.35
C ARG A 170 -22.68 -27.58 34.41
N THR A 171 -22.13 -27.31 35.59
CA THR A 171 -20.68 -27.12 35.81
C THR A 171 -19.82 -28.36 35.54
N GLU A 172 -20.43 -29.47 35.12
CA GLU A 172 -19.74 -30.69 34.73
C GLU A 172 -19.31 -30.72 33.25
N VAL A 173 -19.92 -29.89 32.40
CA VAL A 173 -19.78 -29.91 30.92
C VAL A 173 -18.34 -29.69 30.45
N VAL A 174 -17.60 -28.78 31.10
CA VAL A 174 -16.18 -28.51 30.80
C VAL A 174 -15.32 -28.46 32.07
N ARG A 175 -14.00 -28.35 31.91
CA ARG A 175 -13.06 -28.01 32.98
C ARG A 175 -12.26 -26.75 32.66
N CYS A 176 -12.04 -25.96 33.70
CA CYS A 176 -11.07 -24.87 33.70
C CYS A 176 -9.69 -25.43 34.08
N VAL A 177 -8.63 -24.81 33.55
CA VAL A 177 -7.23 -25.27 33.67
C VAL A 177 -6.46 -24.33 34.61
N ARG A 178 -5.57 -24.89 35.45
CA ARG A 178 -4.72 -24.12 36.38
C ARG A 178 -3.80 -23.16 35.60
N GLY A 179 -3.72 -21.90 36.00
CA GLY A 179 -3.19 -20.81 35.15
C GLY A 179 -1.73 -20.95 34.71
N ASP A 180 -0.89 -21.62 35.49
CA ASP A 180 0.50 -21.97 35.15
C ASP A 180 0.64 -23.02 34.04
N LEU A 181 -0.40 -23.82 33.82
CA LEU A 181 -0.51 -24.81 32.74
C LEU A 181 -1.12 -24.20 31.45
N THR A 182 -1.26 -22.88 31.41
CA THR A 182 -1.89 -22.15 30.30
C THR A 182 -0.96 -21.11 29.68
N GLU A 183 -1.27 -20.72 28.45
CA GLU A 183 -0.57 -19.70 27.67
C GLU A 183 -1.56 -18.65 27.16
N SER A 184 -1.15 -17.40 26.98
CA SER A 184 -2.03 -16.38 26.42
C SER A 184 -2.45 -16.72 24.98
N CYS A 185 -3.75 -16.59 24.66
CA CYS A 185 -4.24 -16.66 23.28
C CYS A 185 -4.50 -15.28 22.68
N GLU A 186 -4.51 -15.23 21.36
CA GLU A 186 -5.05 -14.14 20.55
C GLU A 186 -6.18 -14.65 19.62
N THR A 187 -7.01 -13.73 19.14
CA THR A 187 -7.92 -13.95 18.01
C THR A 187 -7.14 -14.22 16.71
N SER A 188 -7.67 -15.08 15.86
CA SER A 188 -7.08 -15.38 14.54
C SER A 188 -8.08 -15.08 13.42
N GLU A 189 -8.65 -16.09 12.77
CA GLU A 189 -9.72 -15.95 11.77
C GLU A 189 -11.08 -15.69 12.44
N MET A 190 -11.81 -14.70 11.92
CA MET A 190 -13.22 -14.43 12.27
C MET A 190 -14.13 -15.47 11.60
N ILE A 191 -14.89 -16.22 12.40
CA ILE A 191 -15.76 -17.30 11.94
C ILE A 191 -17.19 -16.78 11.68
N LEU A 192 -17.68 -15.86 12.51
CA LEU A 192 -19.01 -15.25 12.38
C LEU A 192 -18.96 -13.76 12.73
N ASP A 193 -19.66 -12.95 11.95
CA ASP A 193 -20.01 -11.55 12.26
C ASP A 193 -21.51 -11.35 12.02
N VAL A 194 -22.23 -10.99 13.09
CA VAL A 194 -23.67 -10.70 13.04
C VAL A 194 -23.95 -9.20 12.81
N ALA A 195 -22.97 -8.33 13.08
CA ALA A 195 -23.15 -6.87 13.06
C ALA A 195 -23.30 -6.26 11.66
N SER A 196 -22.88 -6.96 10.60
CA SER A 196 -22.90 -6.44 9.22
C SER A 196 -24.22 -6.65 8.46
N SER A 197 -25.21 -7.37 9.01
CA SER A 197 -26.47 -7.66 8.31
C SER A 197 -27.49 -6.51 8.42
N LYS A 198 -27.72 -5.78 7.31
CA LYS A 198 -28.61 -4.60 7.21
C LYS A 198 -30.12 -4.86 7.44
N LYS A 199 -30.50 -6.02 7.99
CA LYS A 199 -31.89 -6.43 8.22
C LYS A 199 -32.18 -6.88 9.65
N TRP A 200 -31.17 -7.06 10.51
CA TRP A 200 -31.42 -7.26 11.93
C TRP A 200 -31.75 -5.90 12.57
N ASN A 201 -32.68 -5.87 13.52
CA ASN A 201 -33.14 -4.60 14.10
C ASN A 201 -32.02 -3.94 14.92
N ARG A 202 -32.08 -2.60 15.02
CA ARG A 202 -31.11 -1.73 15.73
C ARG A 202 -31.06 -1.94 17.26
N SER A 203 -31.69 -2.99 17.77
CA SER A 203 -31.86 -3.38 19.17
C SER A 203 -30.77 -4.32 19.70
N ASP A 204 -30.08 -5.03 18.82
CA ASP A 204 -29.29 -6.20 19.21
C ASP A 204 -27.78 -5.96 19.16
N SER A 205 -27.10 -6.43 20.20
CA SER A 205 -25.66 -6.26 20.41
C SER A 205 -24.82 -6.84 19.26
N PRO A 206 -23.74 -6.17 18.82
CA PRO A 206 -22.88 -6.70 17.77
C PRO A 206 -22.16 -7.96 18.25
N PHE A 207 -22.51 -9.13 17.71
CA PHE A 207 -21.93 -10.41 18.11
C PHE A 207 -20.94 -10.93 17.05
N SER A 208 -19.77 -11.38 17.50
CA SER A 208 -18.79 -12.05 16.63
C SER A 208 -18.14 -13.26 17.28
N VAL A 209 -17.71 -14.21 16.44
CA VAL A 209 -17.07 -15.47 16.83
C VAL A 209 -15.73 -15.60 16.13
N TRP A 210 -14.71 -16.00 16.88
CA TRP A 210 -13.31 -16.01 16.45
C TRP A 210 -12.65 -17.35 16.78
N SER A 211 -11.85 -17.84 15.84
CA SER A 211 -10.85 -18.87 16.14
C SER A 211 -9.74 -18.28 17.03
N ILE A 212 -9.10 -19.13 17.84
CA ILE A 212 -8.05 -18.71 18.77
C ILE A 212 -6.75 -19.50 18.59
N GLN A 213 -5.63 -18.81 18.83
CA GLN A 213 -4.29 -19.38 18.76
C GLN A 213 -3.40 -18.83 19.89
N PRO A 214 -2.34 -19.54 20.31
CA PRO A 214 -1.37 -19.00 21.28
C PRO A 214 -0.65 -17.78 20.73
N CYS A 215 -0.39 -16.77 21.56
CA CYS A 215 0.37 -15.57 21.19
C CYS A 215 1.83 -15.90 20.83
N GLU A 216 2.52 -16.66 21.68
CA GLU A 216 3.87 -17.15 21.36
C GLU A 216 3.80 -18.34 20.39
N ARG A 217 4.50 -18.22 19.26
CA ARG A 217 4.51 -19.21 18.17
C ARG A 217 5.93 -19.45 17.67
N GLY A 218 6.20 -20.65 17.16
CA GLY A 218 7.49 -21.06 16.61
C GLY A 218 8.03 -22.37 17.21
N MET A 219 9.19 -22.82 16.75
CA MET A 219 9.76 -24.15 17.10
C MET A 219 10.06 -24.36 18.59
N ARG A 220 10.14 -23.28 19.38
CA ARG A 220 10.39 -23.31 20.84
C ARG A 220 9.16 -22.88 21.66
N ALA A 221 8.06 -22.51 21.02
CA ALA A 221 6.87 -22.06 21.72
C ALA A 221 6.10 -23.25 22.32
N GLN A 222 5.62 -23.07 23.54
CA GLN A 222 4.95 -24.12 24.32
C GLN A 222 3.42 -24.10 24.16
N GLY A 223 2.84 -23.07 23.55
CA GLY A 223 1.40 -22.92 23.38
C GLY A 223 0.77 -24.00 22.50
N VAL A 224 -0.32 -24.59 23.00
CA VAL A 224 -1.15 -25.62 22.36
C VAL A 224 -2.57 -25.07 22.21
N SER A 225 -3.08 -25.01 20.97
CA SER A 225 -4.50 -24.67 20.75
C SER A 225 -5.40 -25.85 21.11
N VAL A 226 -6.54 -25.54 21.72
CA VAL A 226 -7.52 -26.52 22.19
C VAL A 226 -8.52 -26.90 21.09
N GLY A 227 -8.59 -26.13 20.00
CA GLY A 227 -9.60 -26.28 18.95
C GLY A 227 -10.96 -25.66 19.31
N THR A 228 -10.98 -24.77 20.31
CA THR A 228 -12.13 -23.99 20.75
C THR A 228 -12.21 -22.63 20.03
N PHE A 229 -13.26 -21.86 20.33
CA PHE A 229 -13.47 -20.50 19.82
C PHE A 229 -13.69 -19.50 20.96
N PHE A 230 -13.51 -18.21 20.64
CA PHE A 230 -13.92 -17.08 21.46
C PHE A 230 -15.15 -16.41 20.84
N SER A 231 -16.00 -15.80 21.66
CA SER A 231 -17.13 -15.01 21.19
C SER A 231 -17.32 -13.79 22.09
N CYS A 232 -17.70 -12.67 21.49
CA CYS A 232 -17.77 -11.36 22.12
C CYS A 232 -18.94 -10.54 21.58
N THR A 233 -19.41 -9.58 22.38
CA THR A 233 -20.47 -8.62 22.01
C THR A 233 -19.93 -7.21 21.73
N TYR A 234 -18.67 -7.11 21.31
CA TYR A 234 -17.94 -5.87 21.05
C TYR A 234 -16.99 -6.05 19.87
N GLU A 235 -16.59 -4.96 19.21
CA GLU A 235 -15.64 -5.01 18.10
C GLU A 235 -14.24 -5.42 18.63
N LEU A 236 -13.65 -6.43 17.99
CA LEU A 236 -12.24 -6.84 18.13
C LEU A 236 -11.58 -6.86 16.76
N SER A 237 -10.25 -6.82 16.74
CA SER A 237 -9.45 -7.18 15.57
C SER A 237 -8.97 -8.63 15.59
N SER A 238 -8.41 -9.06 14.46
CA SER A 238 -7.51 -10.21 14.45
C SER A 238 -6.24 -9.89 15.26
N HIS A 239 -5.58 -10.91 15.78
CA HIS A 239 -4.35 -10.84 16.58
C HIS A 239 -4.46 -10.07 17.91
N GLU A 240 -5.66 -9.92 18.47
CA GLU A 240 -5.85 -9.30 19.79
C GLU A 240 -5.80 -10.34 20.92
N THR A 241 -5.03 -10.04 21.97
CA THR A 241 -4.88 -10.92 23.13
C THR A 241 -6.19 -11.02 23.91
N VAL A 242 -6.73 -12.24 24.00
CA VAL A 242 -7.96 -12.51 24.75
C VAL A 242 -7.62 -12.76 26.22
N ARG A 243 -8.36 -12.15 27.15
CA ARG A 243 -8.07 -12.20 28.60
C ARG A 243 -8.85 -13.27 29.36
N ASP A 244 -10.06 -13.58 28.89
CA ASP A 244 -11.03 -14.41 29.61
C ASP A 244 -10.83 -15.91 29.38
N ILE A 245 -10.26 -16.26 28.22
CA ILE A 245 -9.85 -17.61 27.88
C ILE A 245 -8.35 -17.69 27.61
N ALA A 246 -7.79 -18.89 27.74
CA ALA A 246 -6.38 -19.16 27.52
C ALA A 246 -6.16 -20.46 26.74
N CYS A 247 -4.93 -20.64 26.27
CA CYS A 247 -4.48 -21.80 25.49
C CYS A 247 -3.77 -22.77 26.45
N LEU A 248 -3.59 -24.03 26.07
CA LEU A 248 -2.81 -24.96 26.90
C LEU A 248 -1.30 -24.69 26.74
N LYS A 249 -0.51 -25.05 27.75
CA LYS A 249 0.95 -24.96 27.72
C LYS A 249 1.57 -26.36 27.82
N ASN A 250 2.44 -26.71 26.86
CA ASN A 250 3.21 -27.94 26.95
C ASN A 250 4.48 -27.74 27.79
N LEU A 251 4.51 -28.40 28.95
CA LEU A 251 5.63 -28.39 29.89
C LEU A 251 6.52 -29.64 29.79
N ASP A 252 6.24 -30.59 28.88
CA ASP A 252 7.11 -31.74 28.60
C ASP A 252 8.26 -31.34 27.66
N PRO A 253 9.52 -31.24 28.14
CA PRO A 253 10.65 -30.89 27.30
C PRO A 253 11.09 -32.03 26.37
N THR A 254 10.59 -33.26 26.58
CA THR A 254 11.00 -34.43 25.80
C THR A 254 10.28 -34.56 24.46
N LEU A 255 9.14 -33.86 24.29
CA LEU A 255 8.30 -33.87 23.09
C LEU A 255 8.02 -35.29 22.57
N HIS A 256 7.74 -36.24 23.48
CA HIS A 256 7.66 -37.68 23.20
C HIS A 256 6.65 -38.10 22.10
N ALA A 257 5.71 -37.21 21.76
CA ALA A 257 4.72 -37.37 20.69
C ALA A 257 5.26 -37.09 19.28
N MET A 258 6.47 -36.53 19.14
CA MET A 258 7.15 -36.35 17.86
C MET A 258 7.48 -37.71 17.20
N PRO A 259 7.42 -37.83 15.86
CA PRO A 259 7.79 -39.04 15.15
C PRO A 259 9.30 -39.32 15.26
N ASN A 260 9.66 -40.58 15.48
CA ASN A 260 11.05 -41.03 15.37
C ASN A 260 11.49 -41.13 13.89
N LEU A 261 12.78 -41.34 13.62
CA LEU A 261 13.32 -41.36 12.25
C LEU A 261 12.61 -42.38 11.32
N ASN A 262 12.29 -43.58 11.81
CA ASN A 262 11.55 -44.59 11.03
C ASN A 262 10.12 -44.12 10.72
N GLN A 263 9.46 -43.48 11.68
CA GLN A 263 8.13 -42.89 11.50
C GLN A 263 8.17 -41.69 10.54
N VAL A 264 9.20 -40.84 10.60
CA VAL A 264 9.45 -39.76 9.63
C VAL A 264 9.58 -40.31 8.22
N HIS A 265 10.40 -41.35 8.00
CA HIS A 265 10.50 -41.99 6.67
C HIS A 265 9.15 -42.56 6.19
N ALA A 266 8.35 -43.16 7.09
CA ALA A 266 7.02 -43.66 6.74
C ALA A 266 6.03 -42.51 6.39
N VAL A 267 6.06 -41.42 7.14
CA VAL A 267 5.27 -40.20 6.90
C VAL A 267 5.64 -39.58 5.55
N ILE A 268 6.93 -39.42 5.24
CA ILE A 268 7.44 -38.93 3.94
C ILE A 268 7.05 -39.90 2.81
N LYS A 269 7.14 -41.20 3.02
CA LYS A 269 6.72 -42.19 2.00
C LYS A 269 5.23 -42.06 1.68
N HIS A 270 4.38 -41.87 2.69
CA HIS A 270 2.92 -41.79 2.56
C HIS A 270 2.43 -40.44 1.99
N TYR A 271 2.92 -39.33 2.55
CA TYR A 271 2.46 -37.97 2.24
C TYR A 271 3.40 -37.16 1.35
N GLY A 272 4.60 -37.66 1.05
CA GLY A 272 5.58 -36.96 0.20
C GLY A 272 4.92 -36.58 -1.14
N PRO A 273 4.82 -35.27 -1.44
CA PRO A 273 3.98 -34.78 -2.51
C PRO A 273 4.58 -35.01 -3.90
N THR A 274 3.75 -34.91 -4.92
CA THR A 274 4.16 -34.86 -6.32
C THR A 274 4.28 -33.39 -6.73
N VAL A 275 5.48 -32.95 -7.10
CA VAL A 275 5.70 -31.61 -7.64
C VAL A 275 5.51 -31.62 -9.16
N TYR A 276 4.61 -30.78 -9.64
CA TYR A 276 4.39 -30.51 -11.05
C TYR A 276 5.10 -29.23 -11.45
N PHE A 277 6.20 -29.36 -12.19
CA PHE A 277 6.82 -28.24 -12.89
C PHE A 277 5.96 -27.81 -14.07
N HIS A 278 6.08 -26.54 -14.46
CA HIS A 278 5.39 -26.02 -15.63
C HIS A 278 5.84 -26.78 -16.90
N PRO A 279 4.96 -27.12 -17.86
CA PRO A 279 5.34 -27.91 -19.05
C PRO A 279 6.43 -27.28 -19.93
N GLU A 280 6.54 -25.95 -19.87
CA GLU A 280 7.58 -25.16 -20.56
C GLU A 280 8.75 -24.77 -19.63
N GLU A 281 8.93 -25.45 -18.49
CA GLU A 281 10.06 -25.18 -17.61
C GLU A 281 11.38 -25.58 -18.28
N THR A 282 12.39 -24.72 -18.14
CA THR A 282 13.73 -24.91 -18.72
C THR A 282 14.84 -24.97 -17.67
N TYR A 283 14.55 -24.55 -16.44
CA TYR A 283 15.46 -24.58 -15.31
C TYR A 283 14.96 -25.62 -14.31
N MET A 284 15.55 -26.82 -14.32
CA MET A 284 15.12 -27.92 -13.44
C MET A 284 15.93 -27.93 -12.14
N PRO A 285 15.40 -28.51 -11.04
CA PRO A 285 16.17 -28.67 -9.82
C PRO A 285 17.37 -29.62 -9.98
N SER A 286 18.27 -29.60 -9.00
CA SER A 286 19.39 -30.55 -8.87
C SER A 286 19.76 -30.74 -7.39
N SER A 287 20.73 -31.62 -7.09
CA SER A 287 21.36 -31.61 -5.77
C SER A 287 22.42 -30.52 -5.67
N VAL A 288 22.59 -29.99 -4.46
CA VAL A 288 23.64 -29.03 -4.11
C VAL A 288 25.03 -29.59 -4.48
N GLN A 289 25.26 -30.89 -4.26
CA GLN A 289 26.51 -31.55 -4.62
C GLN A 289 26.73 -31.63 -6.13
N TRP A 290 25.68 -31.85 -6.94
CA TRP A 290 25.81 -31.77 -8.40
C TRP A 290 26.16 -30.35 -8.83
N PHE A 291 25.49 -29.33 -8.30
CA PHE A 291 25.73 -27.94 -8.66
C PHE A 291 27.17 -27.50 -8.37
N PHE A 292 27.70 -27.82 -7.17
CA PHE A 292 29.10 -27.53 -6.83
C PHE A 292 30.08 -28.29 -7.72
N LYS A 293 29.87 -29.60 -7.93
CA LYS A 293 30.76 -30.44 -8.74
C LYS A 293 30.89 -29.99 -10.20
N ASN A 294 29.84 -29.37 -10.77
CA ASN A 294 29.83 -28.98 -12.18
C ASN A 294 30.32 -27.53 -12.43
N GLY A 295 30.82 -26.82 -11.41
CA GLY A 295 31.55 -25.56 -11.59
C GLY A 295 30.89 -24.30 -11.03
N ALA A 296 30.04 -24.41 -10.02
CA ALA A 296 29.59 -23.23 -9.27
C ALA A 296 30.77 -22.54 -8.56
N LEU A 297 30.78 -21.20 -8.57
CA LEU A 297 31.91 -20.39 -8.09
C LEU A 297 31.52 -19.59 -6.84
N LEU A 298 32.47 -19.46 -5.91
CA LEU A 298 32.38 -18.60 -4.73
C LEU A 298 33.10 -17.27 -5.01
N TYR A 299 32.33 -16.19 -5.01
CA TYR A 299 32.84 -14.83 -5.16
C TYR A 299 33.10 -14.18 -3.78
N PRO A 300 34.01 -13.19 -3.68
CA PRO A 300 34.58 -12.37 -4.76
C PRO A 300 35.80 -12.97 -5.47
N GLN A 301 36.39 -14.06 -4.98
CA GLN A 301 37.59 -14.65 -5.57
C GLN A 301 37.33 -15.44 -6.86
N GLY A 302 36.08 -15.84 -7.13
CA GLY A 302 35.73 -16.70 -8.26
C GLY A 302 36.24 -18.14 -8.09
N GLU A 303 36.43 -18.58 -6.84
CA GLU A 303 37.00 -19.89 -6.52
C GLU A 303 35.98 -21.01 -6.71
N PRO A 304 36.32 -22.14 -7.36
CA PRO A 304 35.42 -23.29 -7.47
C PRO A 304 34.94 -23.79 -6.11
N ILE A 305 33.63 -24.00 -5.95
CA ILE A 305 33.07 -24.57 -4.73
C ILE A 305 33.40 -26.06 -4.69
N SER A 306 34.03 -26.50 -3.60
CA SER A 306 34.32 -27.91 -3.35
C SER A 306 33.01 -28.73 -3.35
N SER A 307 33.04 -29.97 -3.83
CA SER A 307 31.85 -30.83 -3.96
C SER A 307 31.15 -31.17 -2.63
N THR A 308 31.77 -30.83 -1.51
CA THR A 308 31.25 -30.95 -0.14
C THR A 308 30.80 -29.61 0.47
N GLY A 309 30.99 -28.48 -0.23
CA GLY A 309 30.77 -27.13 0.30
C GLY A 309 31.78 -26.70 1.37
N SER A 310 32.87 -27.45 1.58
CA SER A 310 33.83 -27.23 2.67
C SER A 310 34.59 -25.91 2.67
N ASN A 311 34.63 -25.20 1.53
CA ASN A 311 35.21 -23.86 1.39
C ASN A 311 34.17 -22.73 1.48
N LEU A 312 32.89 -23.04 1.73
CA LEU A 312 31.88 -22.01 1.99
C LEU A 312 32.08 -21.40 3.39
N PRO A 313 31.80 -20.10 3.58
CA PRO A 313 31.93 -19.45 4.88
C PRO A 313 30.96 -20.07 5.90
N ALA A 314 31.48 -20.44 7.07
CA ALA A 314 30.72 -21.07 8.14
C ALA A 314 30.38 -20.08 9.27
N GLY A 315 29.09 -19.82 9.48
CA GLY A 315 28.59 -18.86 10.46
C GLY A 315 28.74 -17.40 10.03
N GLY A 316 28.37 -16.47 10.91
CA GLY A 316 28.41 -15.02 10.66
C GLY A 316 27.03 -14.38 10.47
N SER A 317 27.05 -13.09 10.11
CA SER A 317 25.88 -12.29 9.70
C SER A 317 25.92 -12.07 8.19
N ASN A 318 24.79 -11.73 7.57
CA ASN A 318 24.75 -11.35 6.16
C ASN A 318 25.50 -10.01 5.94
N ASP A 319 26.78 -10.09 5.61
CA ASP A 319 27.67 -8.95 5.39
C ASP A 319 27.95 -8.66 3.91
N LEU A 320 27.22 -9.34 3.02
CA LEU A 320 27.30 -9.26 1.55
C LEU A 320 28.70 -9.51 0.96
N LYS A 321 29.66 -10.06 1.73
CA LYS A 321 31.01 -10.29 1.22
C LYS A 321 31.10 -11.44 0.24
N PHE A 322 30.34 -12.50 0.46
CA PHE A 322 30.41 -13.73 -0.34
C PHE A 322 29.08 -14.02 -1.01
N TRP A 323 29.12 -14.45 -2.28
CA TRP A 323 27.97 -14.96 -3.01
C TRP A 323 28.39 -16.13 -3.91
N ILE A 324 27.41 -16.93 -4.30
CA ILE A 324 27.59 -18.02 -5.26
C ILE A 324 27.11 -17.52 -6.62
N ASP A 325 27.90 -17.78 -7.67
CA ASP A 325 27.54 -17.46 -9.05
C ASP A 325 27.94 -18.60 -10.00
N LEU A 326 27.54 -18.45 -11.25
CA LEU A 326 27.78 -19.38 -12.35
C LEU A 326 29.20 -19.19 -12.94
N PRO A 327 29.75 -20.21 -13.64
CA PRO A 327 31.01 -20.07 -14.36
C PRO A 327 30.90 -19.06 -15.52
N GLU A 328 32.04 -18.48 -15.92
CA GLU A 328 32.09 -17.49 -17.00
C GLU A 328 31.85 -18.08 -18.41
N GLU A 329 32.22 -19.35 -18.63
CA GLU A 329 32.04 -20.07 -19.88
C GLU A 329 30.54 -20.30 -20.17
N GLU A 330 30.02 -19.76 -21.27
CA GLU A 330 28.58 -19.76 -21.58
C GLU A 330 28.00 -21.17 -21.75
N GLU A 331 28.76 -22.12 -22.28
CA GLU A 331 28.38 -23.54 -22.36
C GLU A 331 28.19 -24.16 -20.97
N ALA A 332 29.16 -23.98 -20.07
CA ALA A 332 29.12 -24.49 -18.70
C ALA A 332 28.01 -23.81 -17.86
N LYS A 333 27.85 -22.50 -18.04
CA LYS A 333 26.80 -21.67 -17.44
C LYS A 333 25.41 -22.09 -17.91
N SER A 334 25.21 -22.28 -19.20
CA SER A 334 23.96 -22.79 -19.79
C SER A 334 23.63 -24.21 -19.31
N TYR A 335 24.66 -25.05 -19.16
CA TYR A 335 24.51 -26.39 -18.57
C TYR A 335 24.10 -26.34 -17.09
N LEU A 336 24.74 -25.50 -16.27
CA LEU A 336 24.37 -25.32 -14.85
C LEU A 336 22.97 -24.76 -14.68
N LYS A 337 22.57 -23.74 -15.46
CA LYS A 337 21.24 -23.12 -15.37
C LYS A 337 20.10 -24.13 -15.57
N LYS A 338 20.26 -25.08 -16.50
CA LYS A 338 19.26 -26.13 -16.78
C LYS A 338 19.05 -27.08 -15.59
N GLY A 339 20.03 -27.18 -14.70
CA GLY A 339 20.04 -28.15 -13.60
C GLY A 339 20.03 -29.60 -14.07
N ASN A 340 19.69 -30.51 -13.16
CA ASN A 340 19.73 -31.95 -13.42
C ASN A 340 18.76 -32.69 -12.49
N LEU A 341 17.55 -32.93 -12.99
CA LEU A 341 16.45 -33.56 -12.25
C LEU A 341 16.80 -34.96 -11.73
N GLU A 342 17.63 -35.73 -12.44
CA GLU A 342 18.09 -37.06 -12.01
C GLU A 342 18.93 -37.01 -10.72
N SER A 343 19.72 -35.95 -10.55
CA SER A 343 20.50 -35.69 -9.34
C SER A 343 19.72 -34.99 -8.22
N SER A 344 18.46 -34.60 -8.46
CA SER A 344 17.72 -33.77 -7.52
C SER A 344 17.40 -34.50 -6.21
N GLU A 345 17.57 -33.79 -5.09
CA GLU A 345 17.35 -34.30 -3.75
C GLU A 345 16.32 -33.44 -3.02
N LEU A 346 15.57 -34.06 -2.11
CA LEU A 346 14.61 -33.37 -1.25
C LEU A 346 15.21 -33.22 0.15
N TYR A 347 15.56 -31.99 0.53
CA TYR A 347 16.17 -31.71 1.82
C TYR A 347 15.08 -31.48 2.87
N VAL A 348 14.97 -32.38 3.86
CA VAL A 348 13.82 -32.42 4.79
C VAL A 348 14.19 -31.99 6.20
N HIS A 349 13.49 -30.96 6.70
CA HIS A 349 13.61 -30.48 8.08
C HIS A 349 12.32 -30.76 8.86
N VAL A 350 12.41 -31.63 9.87
CA VAL A 350 11.29 -32.00 10.76
C VAL A 350 11.33 -31.14 12.02
N LYS A 351 10.22 -30.45 12.33
CA LYS A 351 10.13 -29.43 13.38
C LYS A 351 8.88 -29.63 14.24
N PRO A 352 8.92 -29.41 15.56
CA PRO A 352 7.72 -29.38 16.39
C PRO A 352 6.89 -28.13 16.07
N ALA A 353 5.56 -28.28 16.08
CA ALA A 353 4.60 -27.20 15.85
C ALA A 353 3.47 -27.27 16.89
N LEU A 354 2.87 -26.10 17.19
CA LEU A 354 1.72 -25.96 18.12
C LEU A 354 1.97 -26.70 19.45
N GLY A 355 3.05 -26.33 20.13
CA GLY A 355 3.47 -26.95 21.39
C GLY A 355 3.81 -28.45 21.28
N GLY A 356 4.19 -28.93 20.09
CA GLY A 356 4.54 -30.35 19.86
C GLY A 356 3.33 -31.27 19.65
N THR A 357 2.11 -30.74 19.57
CA THR A 357 0.92 -31.52 19.19
C THR A 357 0.83 -31.79 17.68
N PHE A 358 1.63 -31.06 16.89
CA PHE A 358 1.81 -31.27 15.46
C PHE A 358 3.30 -31.32 15.11
N THR A 359 3.60 -31.94 13.98
CA THR A 359 4.93 -31.97 13.35
C THR A 359 4.87 -31.29 12.00
N ASP A 360 5.70 -30.28 11.80
CA ASP A 360 5.91 -29.64 10.50
C ASP A 360 7.08 -30.32 9.79
N VAL A 361 6.83 -30.85 8.60
CA VAL A 361 7.83 -31.48 7.73
C VAL A 361 8.09 -30.53 6.57
N ALA A 362 9.10 -29.67 6.74
CA ALA A 362 9.51 -28.72 5.72
C ALA A 362 10.40 -29.44 4.69
N MET A 363 10.04 -29.32 3.42
CA MET A 363 10.67 -30.01 2.31
C MET A 363 11.21 -28.97 1.35
N TRP A 364 12.52 -28.98 1.16
CA TRP A 364 13.26 -28.00 0.37
C TRP A 364 13.79 -28.63 -0.92
N ILE A 365 13.64 -27.90 -2.02
CA ILE A 365 14.13 -28.25 -3.35
C ILE A 365 15.14 -27.19 -3.75
N PHE A 366 16.31 -27.63 -4.23
CA PHE A 366 17.35 -26.73 -4.71
C PHE A 366 17.26 -26.57 -6.23
N CYS A 367 17.15 -25.32 -6.67
CA CYS A 367 17.13 -24.93 -8.08
C CYS A 367 18.40 -24.14 -8.40
N PRO A 368 19.35 -24.68 -9.20
CA PRO A 368 20.58 -23.99 -9.59
C PRO A 368 20.38 -22.57 -10.13
N PHE A 369 19.25 -22.35 -10.79
CA PHE A 369 18.89 -21.07 -11.36
C PHE A 369 17.37 -20.85 -11.35
N ASN A 370 16.95 -19.65 -10.98
CA ASN A 370 15.60 -19.13 -11.18
C ASN A 370 15.61 -18.27 -12.44
N GLY A 371 14.66 -18.50 -13.35
CA GLY A 371 14.61 -17.79 -14.63
C GLY A 371 14.03 -16.38 -14.53
N PRO A 372 14.03 -15.62 -15.64
CA PRO A 372 13.51 -14.26 -15.62
C PRO A 372 11.99 -14.25 -15.41
N ALA A 373 11.53 -13.27 -14.62
CA ALA A 373 10.12 -12.99 -14.41
C ALA A 373 9.39 -12.67 -15.73
N THR A 374 8.09 -12.89 -15.75
CA THR A 374 7.23 -12.54 -16.89
C THR A 374 6.25 -11.44 -16.48
N LEU A 375 5.71 -10.70 -17.45
CA LEU A 375 4.76 -9.59 -17.28
C LEU A 375 3.50 -9.85 -18.12
N LYS A 376 2.30 -9.75 -17.52
CA LYS A 376 1.03 -9.65 -18.26
C LYS A 376 0.61 -8.21 -18.49
N ILE A 377 0.19 -7.91 -19.72
CA ILE A 377 -0.65 -6.75 -20.01
C ILE A 377 -1.84 -7.21 -20.84
N GLY A 378 -2.99 -7.46 -20.19
CA GLY A 378 -4.20 -7.95 -20.85
C GLY A 378 -4.02 -9.33 -21.49
N LEU A 379 -3.97 -9.38 -22.83
CA LEU A 379 -3.70 -10.60 -23.61
C LEU A 379 -2.21 -10.78 -23.96
N PHE A 380 -1.35 -9.82 -23.64
CA PHE A 380 0.08 -9.85 -23.96
C PHE A 380 0.89 -10.44 -22.80
N THR A 381 1.89 -11.24 -23.18
CA THR A 381 2.86 -11.90 -22.29
C THR A 381 4.25 -11.46 -22.70
N LEU A 382 4.99 -10.81 -21.80
CA LEU A 382 6.32 -10.26 -22.04
C LEU A 382 7.32 -10.86 -21.03
N PRO A 383 8.31 -11.66 -21.47
CA PRO A 383 9.40 -12.06 -20.58
C PRO A 383 10.28 -10.84 -20.27
N MET A 384 10.60 -10.65 -18.99
CA MET A 384 11.60 -9.67 -18.56
C MET A 384 13.00 -10.20 -18.90
N THR A 385 14.03 -9.33 -18.93
CA THR A 385 15.37 -9.74 -19.39
C THR A 385 16.25 -10.37 -18.31
N ARG A 386 16.32 -9.77 -17.12
CA ARG A 386 17.11 -10.25 -15.97
C ARG A 386 16.44 -10.05 -14.60
N ILE A 387 15.20 -9.55 -14.58
CA ILE A 387 14.50 -9.25 -13.33
C ILE A 387 13.92 -10.56 -12.77
N GLY A 388 14.19 -10.84 -11.50
CA GLY A 388 13.79 -12.09 -10.83
C GLY A 388 14.75 -13.27 -11.06
N GLU A 389 15.84 -13.08 -11.82
CA GLU A 389 16.85 -14.13 -11.98
C GLU A 389 17.69 -14.28 -10.70
N HIS A 390 17.82 -15.50 -10.20
CA HIS A 390 18.62 -15.83 -9.00
C HIS A 390 19.45 -17.11 -9.24
N VAL A 391 20.64 -17.18 -8.62
CA VAL A 391 21.53 -18.36 -8.67
C VAL A 391 21.48 -19.07 -7.32
N GLY A 392 21.30 -20.40 -7.35
CA GLY A 392 21.23 -21.23 -6.16
C GLY A 392 19.98 -20.99 -5.31
N ASP A 393 18.82 -21.03 -5.94
CA ASP A 393 17.52 -20.76 -5.32
C ASP A 393 16.98 -21.97 -4.52
N TRP A 394 16.16 -21.68 -3.51
CA TRP A 394 15.71 -22.65 -2.50
C TRP A 394 14.20 -22.57 -2.29
N GLU A 395 13.48 -23.43 -3.00
CA GLU A 395 12.03 -23.54 -2.87
C GLU A 395 11.62 -24.44 -1.72
N HIS A 396 10.47 -24.16 -1.12
CA HIS A 396 9.93 -25.04 -0.09
C HIS A 396 8.39 -25.11 -0.04
N PHE A 397 7.94 -26.26 0.44
CA PHE A 397 6.59 -26.48 0.95
C PHE A 397 6.71 -27.20 2.30
N THR A 398 5.66 -27.17 3.11
CA THR A 398 5.72 -27.76 4.45
C THR A 398 4.38 -28.38 4.80
N PHE A 399 4.33 -29.70 4.92
CA PHE A 399 3.12 -30.35 5.39
C PHE A 399 3.14 -30.53 6.91
N ARG A 400 1.98 -30.32 7.53
CA ARG A 400 1.76 -30.41 8.98
C ARG A 400 1.01 -31.70 9.29
N VAL A 401 1.59 -32.53 10.14
CA VAL A 401 1.03 -33.81 10.58
C VAL A 401 0.55 -33.71 12.03
N CYS A 402 -0.65 -34.24 12.29
CA CYS A 402 -1.25 -34.35 13.61
C CYS A 402 -0.55 -35.47 14.42
N ASN A 403 0.16 -35.14 15.51
CA ASN A 403 0.92 -36.14 16.27
C ASN A 403 0.05 -37.16 17.01
N PHE A 404 -1.25 -36.88 17.19
CA PHE A 404 -2.21 -37.84 17.76
C PHE A 404 -2.51 -39.03 16.84
N SER A 405 -2.52 -38.84 15.51
CA SER A 405 -3.00 -39.83 14.54
C SER A 405 -2.02 -40.14 13.40
N GLY A 406 -1.01 -39.29 13.21
CA GLY A 406 -0.19 -39.26 12.01
C GLY A 406 -0.92 -38.73 10.77
N GLU A 407 -2.10 -38.12 10.92
CA GLU A 407 -2.88 -37.58 9.80
C GLU A 407 -2.31 -36.24 9.29
N LEU A 408 -2.17 -36.11 7.96
CA LEU A 408 -1.93 -34.82 7.29
C LEU A 408 -3.06 -33.84 7.58
N TRP A 409 -2.73 -32.71 8.21
CA TRP A 409 -3.70 -31.69 8.63
C TRP A 409 -3.80 -30.55 7.62
N GLN A 410 -2.67 -29.86 7.40
CA GLN A 410 -2.56 -28.68 6.54
C GLN A 410 -1.24 -28.76 5.76
N MET A 411 -1.10 -27.96 4.70
CA MET A 411 0.16 -27.79 3.98
C MET A 411 0.39 -26.32 3.65
N PHE A 412 1.59 -25.85 3.97
CA PHE A 412 2.09 -24.53 3.61
C PHE A 412 2.73 -24.58 2.22
N PHE A 413 2.36 -23.61 1.38
CA PHE A 413 2.90 -23.42 0.04
C PHE A 413 3.63 -22.07 0.00
N SER A 414 4.93 -22.07 -0.33
CA SER A 414 5.73 -20.84 -0.46
C SER A 414 5.39 -20.14 -1.77
N GLN A 415 4.89 -18.91 -1.68
CA GLN A 415 4.51 -18.05 -2.83
C GLN A 415 5.42 -16.81 -2.87
N HIS A 416 6.70 -17.02 -2.54
CA HIS A 416 7.74 -16.00 -2.36
C HIS A 416 7.42 -14.96 -1.28
N SER A 417 7.15 -13.71 -1.67
CA SER A 417 6.82 -12.61 -0.73
C SER A 417 5.44 -12.74 -0.06
N GLY A 418 4.79 -13.90 -0.21
CA GLY A 418 3.63 -14.36 0.52
C GLY A 418 3.63 -15.89 0.60
N GLY A 419 2.69 -16.46 1.36
CA GLY A 419 2.55 -17.91 1.48
C GLY A 419 1.52 -18.25 2.56
N GLY A 420 0.85 -19.38 2.41
CA GLY A 420 -0.33 -19.71 3.22
C GLY A 420 -0.42 -21.18 3.57
N TRP A 421 -0.99 -21.44 4.75
CA TRP A 421 -1.42 -22.78 5.17
C TRP A 421 -2.79 -23.10 4.54
N VAL A 422 -2.85 -24.16 3.75
CA VAL A 422 -4.07 -24.68 3.14
C VAL A 422 -4.53 -25.91 3.92
N ASP A 423 -5.82 -26.00 4.22
CA ASP A 423 -6.38 -27.22 4.84
C ASP A 423 -6.35 -28.38 3.85
N ALA A 424 -5.99 -29.58 4.31
CA ALA A 424 -5.93 -30.74 3.41
C ALA A 424 -7.28 -31.20 2.83
N SER A 425 -8.43 -30.62 3.19
CA SER A 425 -9.69 -30.75 2.44
C SER A 425 -9.76 -29.87 1.19
N GLU A 426 -8.91 -28.85 1.12
CA GLU A 426 -8.74 -27.91 0.01
C GLU A 426 -7.46 -28.23 -0.79
N ILE A 427 -6.81 -29.37 -0.53
CA ILE A 427 -5.60 -29.84 -1.25
C ILE A 427 -5.98 -30.87 -2.32
N GLU A 428 -5.38 -30.74 -3.50
CA GLU A 428 -5.46 -31.75 -4.56
C GLU A 428 -4.54 -32.94 -4.26
N PHE A 429 -5.02 -34.18 -4.44
CA PHE A 429 -4.27 -35.40 -4.22
C PHE A 429 -4.13 -36.23 -5.51
N VAL A 430 -2.91 -36.62 -5.84
CA VAL A 430 -2.60 -37.30 -7.11
C VAL A 430 -2.86 -38.81 -7.02
N LYS A 431 -2.32 -39.45 -5.98
CA LYS A 431 -2.38 -40.91 -5.80
C LYS A 431 -2.28 -41.26 -4.33
N GLY A 432 -3.32 -41.90 -3.81
CA GLY A 432 -3.46 -42.10 -2.36
C GLY A 432 -3.47 -40.76 -1.64
N ASN A 433 -2.71 -40.65 -0.54
CA ASN A 433 -2.64 -39.41 0.25
C ASN A 433 -1.46 -38.50 -0.15
N LYS A 434 -0.93 -38.61 -1.38
CA LYS A 434 0.15 -37.73 -1.87
C LYS A 434 -0.44 -36.43 -2.44
N PRO A 435 -0.19 -35.26 -1.81
CA PRO A 435 -0.61 -33.97 -2.34
C PRO A 435 0.03 -33.68 -3.70
N ALA A 436 -0.63 -32.84 -4.49
CA ALA A 436 -0.01 -32.12 -5.59
C ALA A 436 0.63 -30.81 -5.08
N VAL A 437 1.75 -30.42 -5.67
CA VAL A 437 2.34 -29.08 -5.56
C VAL A 437 2.58 -28.59 -6.98
N TYR A 438 2.08 -27.41 -7.31
CA TYR A 438 2.29 -26.80 -8.62
C TYR A 438 3.39 -25.74 -8.51
N SER A 439 4.52 -26.00 -9.17
CA SER A 439 5.64 -25.07 -9.27
C SER A 439 5.38 -24.09 -10.41
N SER A 440 5.52 -22.80 -10.12
CA SER A 440 5.45 -21.76 -11.15
C SER A 440 6.60 -21.87 -12.17
N LYS A 441 6.37 -21.33 -13.38
CA LYS A 441 7.36 -21.30 -14.46
C LYS A 441 8.47 -20.30 -14.13
N HIS A 442 9.73 -20.70 -14.30
CA HIS A 442 10.97 -20.01 -13.95
C HIS A 442 11.14 -19.73 -12.46
N GLY A 443 10.12 -19.11 -11.86
CA GLY A 443 10.07 -18.65 -10.47
C GLY A 443 10.00 -19.74 -9.43
N HIS A 444 9.62 -20.97 -9.79
CA HIS A 444 9.47 -22.16 -8.94
C HIS A 444 8.58 -22.08 -7.68
N ALA A 445 8.05 -20.90 -7.34
CA ALA A 445 7.04 -20.69 -6.29
C ALA A 445 5.93 -21.76 -6.32
N SER A 446 5.56 -22.26 -5.14
CA SER A 446 4.70 -23.42 -4.94
C SER A 446 3.24 -23.03 -4.68
N PHE A 447 2.29 -23.75 -5.29
CA PHE A 447 0.85 -23.51 -5.17
C PHE A 447 0.04 -24.81 -4.96
N PRO A 448 -1.12 -24.75 -4.26
CA PRO A 448 -1.98 -25.92 -3.98
C PRO A 448 -2.78 -26.40 -5.19
N HIS A 449 -3.03 -25.52 -6.14
CA HIS A 449 -3.80 -25.75 -7.35
C HIS A 449 -3.07 -25.17 -8.55
N PRO A 450 -3.29 -25.69 -9.77
CA PRO A 450 -2.72 -25.10 -10.97
C PRO A 450 -3.13 -23.61 -11.11
N GLY A 451 -2.15 -22.74 -11.40
CA GLY A 451 -2.30 -21.58 -12.29
C GLY A 451 -2.07 -20.15 -11.75
N MET A 452 -3.05 -19.20 -11.72
CA MET A 452 -2.72 -17.75 -11.72
C MET A 452 -2.69 -17.17 -10.34
N TYR A 453 -1.52 -16.63 -10.05
CA TYR A 453 -1.23 -15.93 -8.83
C TYR A 453 -0.50 -14.66 -9.28
N LEU A 454 -1.28 -13.60 -9.52
CA LEU A 454 -0.79 -12.23 -9.78
C LEU A 454 -0.36 -11.62 -8.45
N GLN A 455 0.66 -10.75 -8.44
CA GLN A 455 1.28 -10.22 -7.22
C GLN A 455 1.40 -8.69 -7.25
N GLY A 456 0.29 -8.01 -6.95
CA GLY A 456 0.27 -6.55 -6.77
C GLY A 456 -1.12 -5.98 -6.48
N LYS A 457 -1.20 -4.76 -5.91
CA LYS A 457 -2.45 -3.99 -5.73
C LYS A 457 -2.40 -2.69 -6.53
N MET A 458 -3.16 -2.62 -7.63
CA MET A 458 -4.05 -1.50 -8.08
C MET A 458 -4.28 -1.53 -9.61
N PHE A 459 -5.30 -0.82 -10.08
CA PHE A 459 -5.80 -0.82 -11.46
C PHE A 459 -4.74 -0.50 -12.56
N TRP A 460 -4.76 -1.35 -13.60
CA TRP A 460 -4.32 -1.15 -14.98
C TRP A 460 -2.86 -1.32 -15.42
N PHE A 461 -1.83 -1.12 -14.59
CA PHE A 461 -0.44 -1.46 -15.00
C PHE A 461 0.42 -1.96 -13.83
N GLY A 462 0.84 -3.23 -13.90
CA GLY A 462 1.73 -3.92 -12.95
C GLY A 462 2.47 -5.07 -13.64
N CYS A 463 3.58 -5.53 -13.06
CA CYS A 463 4.40 -6.64 -13.57
C CYS A 463 4.06 -7.95 -12.82
N ASP A 464 3.78 -9.04 -13.55
CA ASP A 464 3.01 -10.20 -13.05
C ASP A 464 3.24 -11.55 -13.80
N CYS A 465 3.29 -12.67 -13.05
CA CYS A 465 3.37 -14.09 -13.52
C CYS A 465 1.98 -14.86 -13.57
N PHE A 466 1.92 -16.18 -13.90
CA PHE A 466 0.79 -16.92 -14.60
C PHE A 466 0.39 -18.36 -14.13
N TYR A 467 -0.76 -19.01 -14.48
CA TYR A 467 -2.13 -18.63 -15.00
C TYR A 467 -3.28 -19.69 -14.74
N TRP A 468 -4.43 -19.36 -14.09
CA TRP A 468 -5.75 -20.02 -13.77
C TRP A 468 -6.67 -19.02 -13.01
N SER A 469 -7.95 -19.36 -12.75
CA SER A 469 -8.95 -18.46 -12.15
C SER A 469 -9.83 -19.08 -11.05
N ARG A 470 -10.02 -18.39 -9.90
CA ARG A 470 -11.34 -17.99 -9.33
C ARG A 470 -11.29 -17.24 -7.97
N GLY A 471 -11.68 -15.96 -7.95
CA GLY A 471 -12.81 -15.52 -7.08
C GLY A 471 -12.65 -15.03 -5.62
N PHE A 472 -11.96 -13.88 -5.42
CA PHE A 472 -12.24 -12.84 -4.39
C PHE A 472 -11.91 -13.00 -2.87
N SER A 473 -11.38 -11.89 -2.35
CA SER A 473 -10.88 -11.53 -0.99
C SER A 473 -11.95 -10.96 -0.03
N GLU A 474 -11.92 -11.23 1.29
CA GLU A 474 -11.29 -10.50 2.44
C GLU A 474 -11.79 -9.06 2.76
N LEU A 475 -11.97 -8.72 4.06
CA LEU A 475 -11.10 -7.77 4.81
C LEU A 475 -11.47 -7.56 6.31
N GLU A 476 -10.49 -7.81 7.20
CA GLU A 476 -9.93 -6.99 8.32
C GLU A 476 -10.78 -6.14 9.34
N SER A 477 -10.08 -5.76 10.42
CA SER A 477 -10.53 -5.13 11.68
C SER A 477 -9.32 -4.57 12.47
N GLU A 478 -9.53 -3.66 13.43
CA GLU A 478 -8.49 -2.89 14.18
C GLU A 478 -9.08 -2.34 15.53
N PRO A 479 -8.34 -1.76 16.52
CA PRO A 479 -7.32 -2.39 17.40
C PRO A 479 -7.31 -1.92 18.91
N SER A 480 -6.34 -2.43 19.71
CA SER A 480 -6.17 -2.22 21.17
C SER A 480 -5.08 -1.20 21.62
N GLU A 481 -4.99 -0.94 22.94
CA GLU A 481 -4.26 0.19 23.56
C GLU A 481 -2.70 0.20 23.46
N PRO A 482 -2.06 1.40 23.41
CA PRO A 482 -0.62 1.56 23.19
C PRO A 482 0.27 1.43 24.44
N LYS A 483 1.47 0.87 24.26
CA LYS A 483 2.51 0.75 25.30
C LYS A 483 3.39 2.01 25.41
N PRO A 484 3.95 2.34 26.60
CA PRO A 484 4.94 3.41 26.74
C PRO A 484 6.25 3.16 26.00
N PHE A 485 6.83 4.21 25.41
CA PHE A 485 8.13 4.13 24.72
C PHE A 485 9.32 4.20 25.70
N SER A 486 10.23 3.24 25.61
CA SER A 486 11.52 3.24 26.33
C SER A 486 12.69 3.07 25.35
N LEU A 487 13.77 3.84 25.55
CA LEU A 487 15.01 3.64 24.80
C LEU A 487 15.67 2.29 25.20
N PRO A 488 16.32 1.56 24.26
CA PRO A 488 17.00 0.29 24.57
C PRO A 488 18.16 0.41 25.56
N SER A 489 18.70 1.62 25.73
CA SER A 489 19.82 1.92 26.60
C SER A 489 19.62 3.28 27.30
N PRO A 490 20.15 3.46 28.53
CA PRO A 490 20.03 4.71 29.26
C PRO A 490 20.88 5.82 28.61
N LEU A 491 20.41 7.06 28.72
CA LEU A 491 21.13 8.24 28.22
C LEU A 491 22.51 8.38 28.90
N PRO A 492 23.55 8.81 28.16
CA PRO A 492 24.88 9.01 28.73
C PRO A 492 24.90 10.21 29.70
N ARG A 493 25.88 10.24 30.60
CA ARG A 493 26.16 11.42 31.43
C ARG A 493 26.86 12.48 30.58
N TRP A 494 26.20 13.61 30.36
CA TRP A 494 26.77 14.74 29.63
C TRP A 494 27.88 15.44 30.42
N PRO A 495 28.88 16.05 29.75
CA PRO A 495 29.86 16.92 30.41
C PRO A 495 29.20 18.06 31.19
N GLN A 496 29.90 18.60 32.20
CA GLN A 496 29.38 19.76 32.96
C GLN A 496 29.15 20.97 32.05
N GLY A 497 28.05 21.69 32.32
CA GLY A 497 27.63 22.89 31.60
C GLY A 497 26.61 23.69 32.41
N LYS A 498 26.15 24.81 31.84
CA LYS A 498 25.35 25.81 32.59
C LYS A 498 23.83 25.57 32.60
N GLY A 499 23.30 24.64 31.80
CA GLY A 499 21.86 24.34 31.79
C GLY A 499 21.41 23.18 30.89
N PHE A 500 22.18 22.80 29.86
CA PHE A 500 21.84 21.65 29.01
C PHE A 500 21.67 20.35 29.80
N ALA A 501 20.60 19.62 29.48
CA ALA A 501 20.19 18.35 30.08
C ALA A 501 19.98 18.38 31.62
N ASN A 502 19.82 19.56 32.23
CA ASN A 502 19.54 19.73 33.66
C ASN A 502 18.08 19.38 34.07
N GLY A 503 17.24 18.95 33.13
CA GLY A 503 15.83 18.61 33.35
C GLY A 503 14.89 19.81 33.62
N ARG A 504 15.44 21.02 33.74
CA ARG A 504 14.72 22.28 33.98
C ARG A 504 15.23 23.36 33.04
N ILE A 505 14.33 24.22 32.56
CA ILE A 505 14.65 25.35 31.68
C ILE A 505 14.02 26.61 32.30
N ASN A 506 14.79 27.70 32.37
CA ASN A 506 14.25 29.00 32.73
C ASN A 506 13.87 29.76 31.46
N LEU A 507 12.66 30.29 31.40
CA LEU A 507 12.10 31.10 30.32
C LEU A 507 12.08 32.61 30.68
N GLY A 508 12.74 33.00 31.78
CA GLY A 508 12.74 34.35 32.35
C GLY A 508 12.08 34.35 33.73
N GLU A 509 10.77 34.61 33.76
CA GLU A 509 9.96 34.58 35.00
C GLU A 509 9.33 33.20 35.29
N LEU A 510 9.49 32.22 34.39
CA LEU A 510 8.96 30.87 34.52
C LEU A 510 10.08 29.84 34.40
N GLU A 511 10.22 28.98 35.42
CA GLU A 511 11.00 27.75 35.32
C GLU A 511 10.04 26.62 34.90
N VAL A 512 10.40 25.84 33.87
CA VAL A 512 9.60 24.75 33.33
C VAL A 512 10.32 23.40 33.41
N VAL A 513 9.54 22.34 33.61
CA VAL A 513 9.98 20.94 33.57
C VAL A 513 9.09 20.12 32.64
N LYS A 514 9.69 19.13 31.99
CA LYS A 514 8.99 18.21 31.07
C LYS A 514 8.48 16.99 31.83
N ILE A 515 7.16 16.80 31.87
CA ILE A 515 6.52 15.60 32.42
C ILE A 515 6.24 14.62 31.28
N THR A 516 6.62 13.36 31.43
CA THR A 516 6.40 12.28 30.44
C THR A 516 5.73 11.04 31.04
N LYS A 517 5.31 11.11 32.30
CA LYS A 517 4.49 10.08 32.97
C LYS A 517 3.04 10.55 33.01
N PHE A 518 2.14 9.61 32.78
CA PHE A 518 0.76 9.91 32.44
C PHE A 518 -0.21 8.87 32.98
N HIS A 519 -1.29 9.37 33.57
CA HIS A 519 -2.46 8.59 33.94
C HIS A 519 -3.50 8.70 32.82
N LYS A 520 -3.90 7.58 32.20
CA LYS A 520 -4.97 7.57 31.19
C LYS A 520 -6.30 7.94 31.84
N LEU A 521 -7.02 8.89 31.24
CA LEU A 521 -8.34 9.34 31.69
C LEU A 521 -9.46 8.73 30.84
N TRP A 522 -9.33 8.76 29.51
CA TRP A 522 -10.42 8.46 28.60
C TRP A 522 -9.93 8.06 27.19
N THR A 523 -10.74 7.31 26.44
CA THR A 523 -10.54 7.05 25.00
C THR A 523 -11.80 7.33 24.19
N SER A 524 -11.64 7.97 23.02
CA SER A 524 -12.71 8.15 22.04
C SER A 524 -12.77 6.97 21.07
N ASP A 525 -13.25 5.82 21.53
CA ASP A 525 -13.43 4.67 20.66
C ASP A 525 -14.68 4.88 19.79
N SER A 526 -14.48 4.91 18.48
CA SER A 526 -15.57 4.83 17.51
C SER A 526 -15.68 3.40 17.01
N SER A 527 -16.83 2.75 17.23
CA SER A 527 -17.18 1.40 16.77
C SER A 527 -17.43 1.35 15.25
N HIS A 528 -16.46 1.85 14.48
CA HIS A 528 -16.43 1.95 13.02
C HIS A 528 -14.96 1.90 12.59
N LYS A 529 -14.57 0.76 11.99
CA LYS A 529 -13.23 0.32 11.54
C LYS A 529 -12.47 1.23 10.54
N LYS A 530 -12.56 2.56 10.64
CA LYS A 530 -11.88 3.56 9.79
C LYS A 530 -11.52 4.88 10.48
N SER A 531 -11.77 5.02 11.78
CA SER A 531 -11.56 6.26 12.54
C SER A 531 -10.58 6.00 13.68
N LYS A 532 -9.44 6.69 13.69
CA LYS A 532 -8.37 6.52 14.67
C LYS A 532 -8.87 6.90 16.06
N GLY A 533 -8.80 5.97 17.01
CA GLY A 533 -9.11 6.24 18.41
C GLY A 533 -8.14 7.26 19.02
N VAL A 534 -8.61 8.02 20.00
CA VAL A 534 -7.81 9.06 20.68
C VAL A 534 -7.85 8.85 22.17
N ALA A 535 -6.68 8.74 22.80
CA ALA A 535 -6.52 8.61 24.24
C ALA A 535 -6.12 9.95 24.88
N PHE A 536 -6.70 10.23 26.04
CA PHE A 536 -6.51 11.46 26.82
C PHE A 536 -5.91 11.14 28.18
N TYR A 537 -4.98 11.99 28.65
CA TYR A 537 -4.08 11.68 29.75
C TYR A 537 -3.84 12.89 30.68
N ARG A 538 -3.85 12.63 32.00
CA ARG A 538 -3.40 13.55 33.05
C ARG A 538 -1.90 13.37 33.29
N ALA A 539 -1.16 14.46 33.49
CA ALA A 539 0.25 14.42 33.87
C ALA A 539 0.43 13.90 35.32
N GLU A 540 1.39 12.99 35.53
CA GLU A 540 1.66 12.35 36.82
C GLU A 540 3.08 12.70 37.34
N GLU A 541 3.34 12.53 38.64
CA GLU A 541 4.63 12.82 39.29
C GLU A 541 5.14 14.28 39.10
N VAL A 542 4.24 15.27 39.12
CA VAL A 542 4.61 16.69 39.03
C VAL A 542 5.51 17.09 40.24
N PRO A 543 6.72 17.65 40.02
CA PRO A 543 7.64 17.99 41.11
C PRO A 543 7.10 19.06 42.07
N GLN A 544 7.47 18.97 43.34
CA GLN A 544 7.02 19.89 44.38
C GLN A 544 7.30 21.38 44.03
N GLY A 545 6.24 22.19 44.03
CA GLY A 545 6.28 23.60 43.68
C GLY A 545 6.16 23.92 42.18
N PHE A 546 6.04 22.90 41.32
CA PHE A 546 5.60 23.05 39.92
C PHE A 546 4.12 22.72 39.81
N HIS A 547 3.46 23.29 38.80
CA HIS A 547 2.05 23.02 38.48
C HIS A 547 1.89 22.63 37.01
N SER A 548 1.00 21.68 36.73
CA SER A 548 0.68 21.32 35.34
C SER A 548 0.02 22.49 34.61
N LEU A 549 0.25 22.56 33.30
CA LEU A 549 -0.37 23.55 32.41
C LEU A 549 -1.53 22.97 31.58
N GLY A 550 -1.74 21.66 31.58
CA GLY A 550 -2.87 21.04 30.88
C GLY A 550 -2.85 19.51 30.87
N HIS A 551 -3.68 18.92 30.01
CA HIS A 551 -3.71 17.49 29.72
C HIS A 551 -3.07 17.19 28.36
N TYR A 552 -2.67 15.93 28.16
CA TYR A 552 -2.12 15.41 26.92
C TYR A 552 -3.13 14.53 26.19
N CYS A 553 -3.06 14.49 24.87
CA CYS A 553 -3.78 13.51 24.07
C CYS A 553 -2.95 13.01 22.88
N GLN A 554 -3.26 11.79 22.44
CA GLN A 554 -2.66 11.20 21.25
C GLN A 554 -3.56 10.13 20.64
N PRO A 555 -3.39 9.81 19.35
CA PRO A 555 -3.92 8.60 18.75
C PRO A 555 -3.57 7.32 19.53
N THR A 556 -4.45 6.32 19.50
CA THR A 556 -4.25 5.02 20.17
C THR A 556 -3.29 4.09 19.42
N ASP A 557 -3.03 4.34 18.13
CA ASP A 557 -2.10 3.59 17.27
C ASP A 557 -0.61 3.89 17.57
N LYS A 558 -0.30 4.96 18.30
CA LYS A 558 1.07 5.41 18.59
C LYS A 558 1.52 5.02 20.01
N PRO A 559 2.75 4.49 20.21
CA PRO A 559 3.28 4.24 21.55
C PRO A 559 3.39 5.55 22.35
N LEU A 560 3.07 5.49 23.65
CA LEU A 560 2.99 6.69 24.50
C LEU A 560 4.38 7.35 24.63
N ARG A 561 4.53 8.51 23.98
CA ARG A 561 5.80 9.26 23.85
C ARG A 561 5.64 10.79 24.08
N GLY A 562 4.46 11.20 24.54
CA GLY A 562 4.08 12.60 24.76
C GLY A 562 4.83 13.34 25.86
N TYR A 563 4.47 14.60 26.05
CA TYR A 563 4.88 15.38 27.21
C TYR A 563 3.89 16.50 27.52
N VAL A 564 3.89 16.96 28.77
CA VAL A 564 3.27 18.24 29.19
C VAL A 564 4.32 19.02 29.98
N LEU A 565 4.40 20.33 29.79
CA LEU A 565 5.21 21.19 30.64
C LEU A 565 4.48 21.52 31.93
N ALA A 566 5.18 21.36 33.06
CA ALA A 566 4.77 21.93 34.34
C ALA A 566 5.66 23.14 34.65
N ALA A 567 5.07 24.20 35.21
CA ALA A 567 5.73 25.48 35.43
C ALA A 567 5.76 25.90 36.90
N ARG A 568 6.77 26.69 37.25
CA ARG A 568 6.97 27.34 38.54
C ARG A 568 7.35 28.80 38.32
N ALA A 569 6.80 29.71 39.14
CA ALA A 569 7.21 31.10 39.10
C ALA A 569 8.66 31.24 39.62
N SER A 570 9.51 31.87 38.81
CA SER A 570 10.81 32.40 39.25
C SER A 570 10.63 33.72 39.99
N LYS A 571 11.71 34.34 40.47
CA LYS A 571 11.62 35.69 41.07
C LYS A 571 11.14 36.69 39.99
N PRO A 572 10.11 37.53 40.27
CA PRO A 572 9.61 38.49 39.29
C PRO A 572 10.67 39.54 38.97
N THR A 573 10.70 40.02 37.72
CA THR A 573 11.72 41.00 37.28
C THR A 573 11.42 42.43 37.75
N LYS A 574 10.18 42.71 38.18
CA LYS A 574 9.74 43.97 38.79
C LYS A 574 8.91 43.68 40.04
N THR A 575 8.91 44.61 40.99
CA THR A 575 8.28 44.43 42.31
C THR A 575 6.77 44.58 42.33
N ASP A 576 6.17 45.21 41.31
CA ASP A 576 4.74 45.54 41.25
C ASP A 576 3.93 44.68 40.25
N ASP A 577 4.60 43.79 39.50
CA ASP A 577 3.94 42.93 38.50
C ASP A 577 3.19 41.76 39.17
N PRO A 578 1.97 41.40 38.71
CA PRO A 578 1.20 40.29 39.29
C PRO A 578 1.88 38.94 39.04
N PRO A 579 1.61 37.90 39.86
CA PRO A 579 2.38 36.66 39.86
C PRO A 579 2.32 35.93 38.51
N PRO A 580 3.43 35.37 37.98
CA PRO A 580 3.48 34.71 36.67
C PRO A 580 2.44 33.59 36.43
N LEU A 581 2.01 32.91 37.50
CA LEU A 581 1.05 31.80 37.47
C LEU A 581 -0.11 32.07 38.42
N LYS A 582 -1.34 31.75 37.99
CA LYS A 582 -2.56 31.89 38.79
C LYS A 582 -3.53 30.74 38.54
N LYS A 583 -4.39 30.44 39.51
CA LYS A 583 -5.46 29.43 39.34
C LYS A 583 -6.53 29.96 38.36
N PRO A 584 -7.18 29.10 37.56
CA PRO A 584 -8.39 29.49 36.85
C PRO A 584 -9.49 29.89 37.85
N VAL A 585 -10.43 30.73 37.42
CA VAL A 585 -11.58 31.18 38.23
C VAL A 585 -12.65 30.08 38.33
N GLY A 586 -12.67 29.17 37.35
CA GLY A 586 -13.55 28.02 37.20
C GLY A 586 -13.33 27.41 35.81
N TYR A 587 -14.22 26.53 35.37
CA TYR A 587 -14.14 25.90 34.05
C TYR A 587 -15.41 26.10 33.22
N THR A 588 -15.24 26.26 31.91
CA THR A 588 -16.35 26.26 30.95
C THR A 588 -16.37 24.90 30.23
N LEU A 589 -17.51 24.22 30.27
CA LEU A 589 -17.71 22.97 29.51
C LEU A 589 -17.77 23.32 28.01
N VAL A 590 -16.81 22.80 27.24
CA VAL A 590 -16.74 22.98 25.78
C VAL A 590 -17.65 21.99 25.07
N SER A 591 -17.58 20.72 25.45
CA SER A 591 -18.38 19.64 24.86
C SER A 591 -18.33 18.37 25.72
N SER A 592 -19.29 17.48 25.50
CA SER A 592 -19.35 16.14 26.09
C SER A 592 -19.59 15.09 25.01
N VAL A 593 -18.98 13.91 25.15
CA VAL A 593 -19.12 12.82 24.19
C VAL A 593 -20.21 11.84 24.63
N ASP A 594 -21.36 11.93 23.96
CA ASP A 594 -22.51 11.04 24.14
C ASP A 594 -22.10 9.56 24.04
N GLY A 595 -22.58 8.76 24.99
CA GLY A 595 -22.35 7.31 25.07
C GLY A 595 -20.93 6.89 25.52
N GLY A 596 -19.97 7.82 25.64
CA GLY A 596 -18.56 7.49 25.91
C GLY A 596 -17.98 8.02 27.24
N GLY A 597 -18.57 9.04 27.85
CA GLY A 597 -18.14 9.55 29.18
C GLY A 597 -16.98 10.55 29.19
N GLY A 598 -16.53 11.05 28.04
CA GLY A 598 -15.51 12.11 27.97
C GLY A 598 -16.11 13.52 28.03
N TYR A 599 -15.68 14.35 28.98
CA TYR A 599 -16.12 15.74 29.16
C TYR A 599 -14.95 16.72 29.04
N PHE A 600 -15.09 17.75 28.21
CA PHE A 600 -14.00 18.67 27.84
C PHE A 600 -14.19 20.06 28.45
N TRP A 601 -13.21 20.52 29.22
CA TRP A 601 -13.30 21.73 30.04
C TRP A 601 -12.19 22.73 29.69
N LEU A 602 -12.58 23.96 29.33
CA LEU A 602 -11.67 25.08 29.13
C LEU A 602 -11.46 25.81 30.48
N PRO A 603 -10.21 25.99 30.95
CA PRO A 603 -9.95 26.77 32.16
C PRO A 603 -10.24 28.25 31.92
N ASN A 604 -11.07 28.87 32.78
CA ASN A 604 -11.40 30.30 32.67
C ASN A 604 -10.27 31.13 33.31
N PRO A 605 -9.42 31.85 32.55
CA PRO A 605 -8.30 32.57 33.11
C PRO A 605 -8.75 33.85 33.85
N PRO A 606 -8.08 34.24 34.94
CA PRO A 606 -8.24 35.57 35.52
C PRO A 606 -7.80 36.67 34.53
N ALA A 607 -8.31 37.90 34.70
CA ALA A 607 -7.92 39.04 33.88
C ALA A 607 -6.38 39.24 33.87
N GLY A 608 -5.80 39.39 32.66
CA GLY A 608 -4.35 39.46 32.44
C GLY A 608 -3.62 38.11 32.34
N TYR A 609 -4.36 37.00 32.24
CA TYR A 609 -3.81 35.63 32.09
C TYR A 609 -4.45 34.90 30.90
N LYS A 610 -3.77 33.84 30.45
CA LYS A 610 -4.23 32.89 29.42
C LYS A 610 -4.20 31.45 29.93
N ALA A 611 -5.13 30.63 29.45
CA ALA A 611 -5.06 29.18 29.61
C ALA A 611 -4.06 28.58 28.59
N MET A 612 -3.46 27.43 28.92
CA MET A 612 -2.46 26.78 28.05
C MET A 612 -3.00 25.55 27.31
N GLY A 613 -4.24 25.13 27.58
CA GLY A 613 -4.85 23.93 27.00
C GLY A 613 -6.18 23.55 27.66
N VAL A 614 -6.85 22.55 27.08
CA VAL A 614 -8.11 21.97 27.57
C VAL A 614 -7.84 20.79 28.53
N ILE A 615 -8.81 20.50 29.40
CA ILE A 615 -8.80 19.42 30.42
C ILE A 615 -9.91 18.42 30.10
N VAL A 616 -9.71 17.13 30.38
CA VAL A 616 -10.72 16.07 30.24
C VAL A 616 -11.10 15.46 31.59
N THR A 617 -12.36 15.09 31.78
CA THR A 617 -12.82 14.22 32.87
C THR A 617 -13.59 13.00 32.34
N ASP A 618 -13.53 11.89 33.08
CA ASP A 618 -14.28 10.64 32.85
C ASP A 618 -15.75 10.72 33.31
N LYS A 619 -16.10 11.80 34.01
CA LYS A 619 -17.38 12.03 34.69
C LYS A 619 -17.85 13.46 34.50
N PRO A 620 -19.17 13.73 34.56
CA PRO A 620 -19.76 15.07 34.46
C PRO A 620 -19.57 15.89 35.75
N LYS A 621 -18.33 15.99 36.24
CA LYS A 621 -17.95 16.78 37.42
C LYS A 621 -16.91 17.82 36.98
N GLU A 622 -17.13 19.07 37.35
CA GLU A 622 -16.16 20.14 37.09
C GLU A 622 -14.79 19.81 37.73
N PRO A 623 -13.65 20.05 37.04
CA PRO A 623 -12.32 19.89 37.61
C PRO A 623 -12.08 20.82 38.81
N GLU A 624 -11.18 20.42 39.70
CA GLU A 624 -10.75 21.29 40.80
C GLU A 624 -9.82 22.39 40.27
N THR A 625 -9.98 23.64 40.75
CA THR A 625 -9.15 24.79 40.33
C THR A 625 -7.64 24.65 40.65
N GLU A 626 -7.25 23.56 41.31
CA GLU A 626 -5.85 23.20 41.55
C GLU A 626 -5.21 22.38 40.42
N GLU A 627 -6.00 21.77 39.53
CA GLU A 627 -5.56 20.84 38.47
C GLU A 627 -4.51 21.47 37.53
N VAL A 628 -4.64 22.76 37.22
CA VAL A 628 -3.71 23.51 36.35
C VAL A 628 -3.44 24.94 36.83
N ARG A 629 -2.59 25.66 36.10
CA ARG A 629 -2.40 27.12 36.21
C ARG A 629 -2.55 27.82 34.86
N CYS A 630 -3.12 29.03 34.90
CA CYS A 630 -3.07 30.01 33.83
C CYS A 630 -1.79 30.85 33.95
N VAL A 631 -1.29 31.35 32.82
CA VAL A 631 -0.02 32.08 32.70
C VAL A 631 -0.29 33.56 32.37
N ARG A 632 0.49 34.48 32.95
CA ARG A 632 0.36 35.94 32.71
C ARG A 632 0.60 36.27 31.22
N GLU A 633 -0.25 37.10 30.62
CA GLU A 633 -0.37 37.24 29.16
C GLU A 633 0.91 37.70 28.44
N ASP A 634 1.74 38.52 29.08
CA ASP A 634 3.06 38.97 28.58
C ASP A 634 4.11 37.85 28.52
N LEU A 635 3.92 36.77 29.29
CA LEU A 635 4.76 35.57 29.30
C LEU A 635 4.26 34.51 28.31
N THR A 636 3.31 34.88 27.44
CA THR A 636 2.70 33.99 26.45
C THR A 636 2.90 34.48 25.02
N GLU A 637 2.78 33.56 24.08
CA GLU A 637 2.86 33.81 22.65
C GLU A 637 1.63 33.22 21.95
N SER A 638 1.26 33.75 20.80
CA SER A 638 0.10 33.25 20.04
C SER A 638 0.29 31.79 19.65
N CYS A 639 -0.68 30.92 19.96
CA CYS A 639 -0.74 29.55 19.42
C CYS A 639 -1.58 29.51 18.14
N GLU A 640 -1.23 28.58 17.26
CA GLU A 640 -2.08 28.08 16.17
C GLU A 640 -2.41 26.59 16.35
N THR A 641 -3.49 26.16 15.73
CA THR A 641 -3.79 24.73 15.50
C THR A 641 -2.72 24.09 14.62
N SER A 642 -2.37 22.83 14.90
CA SER A 642 -1.42 22.05 14.09
C SER A 642 -2.08 20.79 13.53
N GLU A 643 -1.94 19.64 14.19
CA GLU A 643 -2.54 18.36 13.80
C GLU A 643 -3.93 18.23 14.43
N MET A 644 -4.97 17.99 13.61
CA MET A 644 -6.30 17.59 14.09
C MET A 644 -6.23 16.14 14.59
N ILE A 645 -6.50 15.92 15.88
CA ILE A 645 -6.47 14.59 16.49
C ILE A 645 -7.87 13.95 16.48
N LEU A 646 -8.94 14.72 16.70
CA LEU A 646 -10.33 14.21 16.72
C LEU A 646 -11.25 15.16 15.97
N SER A 647 -12.24 14.62 15.26
CA SER A 647 -13.35 15.38 14.67
C SER A 647 -14.62 14.54 14.61
N LYS A 648 -15.75 15.12 15.06
CA LYS A 648 -17.09 14.57 14.87
C LYS A 648 -17.90 15.44 13.91
N LYS A 649 -18.54 14.79 12.93
CA LYS A 649 -19.41 15.44 11.94
C LYS A 649 -20.88 15.53 12.36
N SER A 650 -21.30 14.77 13.37
CA SER A 650 -22.69 14.72 13.85
C SER A 650 -23.03 15.82 14.87
N ASN A 651 -22.01 16.32 15.55
CA ASN A 651 -22.03 17.47 16.45
C ASN A 651 -20.68 18.16 16.20
N PRO A 652 -20.63 19.44 15.76
CA PRO A 652 -19.37 20.10 15.44
C PRO A 652 -18.51 20.11 16.70
N PHE A 653 -17.51 19.23 16.75
CA PHE A 653 -16.57 19.11 17.85
C PHE A 653 -15.26 18.58 17.29
N SER A 654 -14.16 19.28 17.56
CA SER A 654 -12.82 18.86 17.14
C SER A 654 -11.76 19.13 18.19
N VAL A 655 -10.68 18.37 18.12
CA VAL A 655 -9.53 18.41 19.03
C VAL A 655 -8.25 18.53 18.22
N TRP A 656 -7.36 19.45 18.62
CA TRP A 656 -6.17 19.83 17.86
C TRP A 656 -4.93 19.90 18.76
N THR A 657 -3.77 19.47 18.28
CA THR A 657 -2.50 19.89 18.87
C THR A 657 -2.26 21.38 18.63
N VAL A 658 -1.50 22.03 19.52
CA VAL A 658 -1.15 23.44 19.37
C VAL A 658 0.35 23.71 19.40
N GLN A 659 0.75 24.69 18.60
CA GLN A 659 2.13 25.14 18.45
C GLN A 659 2.19 26.66 18.37
N PRO A 660 3.34 27.30 18.67
CA PRO A 660 3.46 28.75 18.52
C PRO A 660 3.39 29.17 17.05
N CYS A 661 2.73 30.30 16.77
CA CYS A 661 2.63 30.87 15.42
C CYS A 661 4.00 31.23 14.84
N GLU A 662 4.83 31.95 15.60
CA GLU A 662 6.18 32.30 15.17
C GLU A 662 7.15 31.12 15.39
N ARG A 663 7.92 30.77 14.35
CA ARG A 663 8.89 29.67 14.36
C ARG A 663 10.17 30.06 13.61
N GLY A 664 11.32 29.59 14.09
CA GLY A 664 12.64 29.87 13.50
C GLY A 664 13.70 30.21 14.56
N MET A 665 14.94 30.48 14.13
CA MET A 665 16.10 30.70 15.02
C MET A 665 15.98 31.88 16.00
N ARG A 666 14.98 32.75 15.85
CA ARG A 666 14.70 33.90 16.74
C ARG A 666 13.30 33.90 17.34
N ALA A 667 12.49 32.87 17.05
CA ALA A 667 11.15 32.78 17.61
C ALA A 667 11.21 32.47 19.11
N GLN A 668 10.36 33.14 19.89
CA GLN A 668 10.31 32.98 21.35
C GLN A 668 9.26 31.97 21.82
N GLY A 669 8.39 31.49 20.93
CA GLY A 669 7.32 30.57 21.28
C GLY A 669 7.81 29.19 21.73
N VAL A 670 7.20 28.66 22.79
CA VAL A 670 7.46 27.33 23.38
C VAL A 670 6.14 26.56 23.46
N SER A 671 6.08 25.38 22.84
CA SER A 671 4.90 24.50 22.95
C SER A 671 4.87 23.82 24.32
N VAL A 672 3.67 23.74 24.89
CA VAL A 672 3.40 23.18 26.23
C VAL A 672 3.17 21.66 26.17
N GLY A 673 2.89 21.10 24.99
CA GLY A 673 2.49 19.69 24.82
C GLY A 673 1.00 19.42 25.11
N THR A 674 0.17 20.46 25.07
CA THR A 674 -1.28 20.43 25.31
C THR A 674 -2.08 20.40 24.01
N PHE A 675 -3.41 20.32 24.14
CA PHE A 675 -4.35 20.37 23.02
C PHE A 675 -5.43 21.44 23.24
N PHE A 676 -6.05 21.86 22.13
CA PHE A 676 -7.24 22.71 22.08
C PHE A 676 -8.46 21.89 21.64
N SER A 677 -9.67 22.30 22.04
CA SER A 677 -10.90 21.77 21.49
C SER A 677 -11.96 22.87 21.33
N CYS A 678 -12.80 22.72 20.32
CA CYS A 678 -13.79 23.71 19.91
C CYS A 678 -15.07 23.03 19.41
N THR A 679 -16.16 23.81 19.32
CA THR A 679 -17.45 23.36 18.75
C THR A 679 -17.82 24.06 17.43
N TYR A 680 -16.83 24.56 16.71
CA TYR A 680 -16.97 25.25 15.43
C TYR A 680 -15.84 24.83 14.50
N GLU A 681 -16.04 25.01 13.18
CA GLU A 681 -15.02 24.66 12.19
C GLU A 681 -13.80 25.58 12.30
N LEU A 682 -12.62 24.97 12.39
CA LEU A 682 -11.31 25.61 12.35
C LEU A 682 -10.47 24.96 11.25
N SER A 683 -9.58 25.76 10.67
CA SER A 683 -8.54 25.30 9.76
C SER A 683 -7.25 24.93 10.52
N SER A 684 -6.33 24.23 9.86
CA SER A 684 -4.97 24.06 10.38
C SER A 684 -4.18 25.37 10.21
N HIS A 685 -3.27 25.65 11.16
CA HIS A 685 -2.54 26.92 11.27
C HIS A 685 -3.43 28.14 11.56
N GLU A 686 -4.60 27.94 12.17
CA GLU A 686 -5.48 29.03 12.58
C GLU A 686 -5.16 29.47 14.01
N THR A 687 -5.01 30.78 14.22
CA THR A 687 -4.65 31.35 15.53
C THR A 687 -5.77 31.19 16.55
N VAL A 688 -5.49 30.49 17.64
CA VAL A 688 -6.42 30.28 18.75
C VAL A 688 -6.31 31.44 19.74
N ARG A 689 -7.45 32.00 20.18
CA ARG A 689 -7.48 33.17 21.09
C ARG A 689 -7.68 32.82 22.56
N ASP A 690 -8.29 31.66 22.82
CA ASP A 690 -8.73 31.20 24.13
C ASP A 690 -7.61 30.53 24.94
N ILE A 691 -6.61 29.96 24.23
CA ILE A 691 -5.38 29.45 24.83
C ILE A 691 -4.15 30.09 24.17
N ALA A 692 -3.02 30.08 24.89
CA ALA A 692 -1.76 30.63 24.42
C ALA A 692 -0.59 29.67 24.67
N CYS A 693 0.52 29.92 23.99
CA CYS A 693 1.76 29.16 24.07
C CYS A 693 2.70 29.88 25.06
N LEU A 694 3.71 29.21 25.59
CA LEU A 694 4.68 29.88 26.47
C LEU A 694 5.63 30.76 25.66
N LYS A 695 6.12 31.86 26.25
CA LYS A 695 7.14 32.73 25.66
C LYS A 695 8.47 32.57 26.40
N ASN A 696 9.53 32.30 25.65
CA ASN A 696 10.89 32.31 26.16
C ASN A 696 11.47 33.73 26.12
N LEU A 697 11.58 34.34 27.29
CA LEU A 697 12.17 35.65 27.50
C LEU A 697 13.64 35.60 27.93
N ASP A 698 14.28 34.41 27.97
CA ASP A 698 15.72 34.29 28.24
C ASP A 698 16.54 34.55 26.95
N PRO A 699 17.24 35.70 26.83
CA PRO A 699 18.08 35.99 25.67
C PRO A 699 19.43 35.26 25.71
N THR A 700 19.77 34.62 26.83
CA THR A 700 21.12 34.12 27.11
C THR A 700 21.33 32.65 26.72
N LEU A 701 20.28 31.99 26.22
CA LEU A 701 20.30 30.60 25.73
C LEU A 701 20.92 29.62 26.73
N HIS A 702 20.72 29.80 28.04
CA HIS A 702 21.41 29.03 29.08
C HIS A 702 21.17 27.51 29.03
N ALA A 703 20.06 27.05 28.42
CA ALA A 703 19.76 25.65 28.18
C ALA A 703 20.50 25.01 26.99
N MET A 704 21.16 25.79 26.14
CA MET A 704 21.94 25.27 25.02
C MET A 704 23.19 24.51 25.51
N PRO A 705 23.57 23.41 24.82
CA PRO A 705 24.81 22.71 25.13
C PRO A 705 26.01 23.62 24.89
N ASN A 706 26.96 23.64 25.85
CA ASN A 706 28.26 24.26 25.61
C ASN A 706 29.08 23.43 24.59
N LEU A 707 30.18 23.98 24.07
CA LEU A 707 30.98 23.31 23.02
C LEU A 707 31.43 21.88 23.41
N ASN A 708 31.77 21.64 24.68
CA ASN A 708 32.14 20.30 25.16
C ASN A 708 30.94 19.34 25.19
N GLN A 709 29.75 19.84 25.54
CA GLN A 709 28.49 19.10 25.49
C GLN A 709 28.05 18.85 24.04
N VAL A 710 28.20 19.81 23.13
CA VAL A 710 27.99 19.64 21.68
C VAL A 710 28.92 18.56 21.15
N HIS A 711 30.21 18.62 21.45
CA HIS A 711 31.16 17.57 21.08
C HIS A 711 30.80 16.20 21.68
N ALA A 712 30.27 16.13 22.92
CA ALA A 712 29.83 14.88 23.51
C ALA A 712 28.53 14.34 22.88
N VAL A 713 27.59 15.21 22.52
CA VAL A 713 26.37 14.86 21.75
C VAL A 713 26.79 14.29 20.39
N ILE A 714 27.62 15.01 19.63
CA ILE A 714 28.05 14.56 18.30
C ILE A 714 28.91 13.28 18.39
N LYS A 715 29.79 13.17 19.39
CA LYS A 715 30.58 11.94 19.64
C LYS A 715 29.71 10.75 20.04
N HIS A 716 28.56 10.98 20.71
CA HIS A 716 27.63 9.92 21.08
C HIS A 716 26.73 9.49 19.90
N TYR A 717 26.41 10.41 18.98
CA TYR A 717 25.52 10.14 17.83
C TYR A 717 26.22 9.90 16.48
N GLY A 718 27.55 10.11 16.39
CA GLY A 718 28.36 9.71 15.24
C GLY A 718 28.49 10.75 14.11
N PRO A 719 29.35 10.48 13.11
CA PRO A 719 29.73 11.44 12.05
C PRO A 719 28.54 11.95 11.23
N THR A 720 28.62 13.20 10.79
CA THR A 720 27.54 13.90 10.09
C THR A 720 27.83 13.99 8.59
N VAL A 721 26.94 13.42 7.77
CA VAL A 721 26.89 13.66 6.32
C VAL A 721 26.00 14.88 6.07
N TYR A 722 26.50 15.84 5.30
CA TYR A 722 25.76 17.03 4.91
C TYR A 722 25.27 16.90 3.47
N PHE A 723 23.96 17.08 3.29
CA PHE A 723 23.29 17.19 2.00
C PHE A 723 22.74 18.61 1.86
N HIS A 724 22.98 19.28 0.73
CA HIS A 724 22.45 20.62 0.50
C HIS A 724 20.92 20.56 0.26
N PRO A 725 20.07 21.24 1.06
CA PRO A 725 18.62 21.03 1.04
C PRO A 725 17.89 21.58 -0.21
N GLU A 726 18.55 22.39 -1.04
CA GLU A 726 17.97 22.97 -2.27
C GLU A 726 18.32 22.20 -3.56
N GLU A 727 19.29 21.27 -3.52
CA GLU A 727 19.68 20.47 -4.68
C GLU A 727 19.10 19.04 -4.55
N THR A 728 18.52 18.51 -5.63
CA THR A 728 17.84 17.21 -5.60
C THR A 728 18.88 16.07 -5.63
N TYR A 729 19.28 15.60 -4.44
CA TYR A 729 20.03 14.36 -4.28
C TYR A 729 19.09 13.19 -4.02
N MET A 730 19.42 12.05 -4.60
CA MET A 730 18.70 10.81 -4.39
C MET A 730 19.71 9.72 -4.01
N PRO A 731 19.72 9.23 -2.76
CA PRO A 731 20.50 8.04 -2.41
C PRO A 731 19.87 6.82 -3.09
N SER A 732 20.64 6.14 -3.94
CA SER A 732 20.23 4.95 -4.69
C SER A 732 20.69 3.63 -4.06
N SER A 733 21.51 3.69 -3.01
CA SER A 733 22.01 2.54 -2.25
C SER A 733 22.42 2.94 -0.83
N ASN A 734 22.92 1.99 -0.03
CA ASN A 734 23.41 2.27 1.32
C ASN A 734 24.61 3.25 1.27
N ILE A 735 24.56 4.31 2.07
CA ILE A 735 25.58 5.37 2.19
C ILE A 735 26.42 5.26 3.47
N GLU A 736 26.31 4.15 4.22
CA GLU A 736 27.07 3.93 5.47
C GLU A 736 28.59 3.95 5.26
N ASP A 737 29.04 3.68 4.04
CA ASP A 737 30.44 3.74 3.65
C ASP A 737 31.01 5.17 3.68
N LEU A 738 30.19 6.21 3.44
CA LEU A 738 30.59 7.62 3.60
C LEU A 738 31.04 7.92 5.03
N PHE A 739 30.49 7.26 6.05
CA PHE A 739 30.91 7.45 7.45
C PHE A 739 32.31 6.89 7.76
N LYS A 740 32.93 6.13 6.83
CA LYS A 740 34.35 5.74 6.91
C LYS A 740 35.30 6.88 6.52
N CYS A 741 34.81 7.96 5.90
CA CYS A 741 35.61 9.16 5.65
C CYS A 741 35.93 9.86 6.98
N SER A 742 37.21 10.10 7.22
CA SER A 742 37.69 10.46 8.57
C SER A 742 37.83 11.96 8.85
N LYS A 743 37.85 12.83 7.82
CA LYS A 743 38.18 14.27 7.96
C LYS A 743 37.28 15.19 7.13
N PHE A 744 37.48 15.22 5.82
CA PHE A 744 36.68 16.02 4.90
C PHE A 744 36.61 15.31 3.54
N CYS A 745 35.42 14.92 3.13
CA CYS A 745 35.18 14.34 1.81
C CYS A 745 34.13 15.14 1.07
N ALA A 746 34.38 15.48 -0.19
CA ALA A 746 33.42 16.15 -1.07
C ALA A 746 33.58 15.66 -2.51
N ASN A 747 32.66 16.02 -3.39
CA ASN A 747 32.74 15.66 -4.81
C ASN A 747 33.48 16.73 -5.63
N LEU A 748 33.99 16.36 -6.81
CA LEU A 748 34.32 17.33 -7.87
C LEU A 748 33.15 17.42 -8.85
N LYS A 749 32.74 18.64 -9.24
CA LYS A 749 31.71 18.84 -10.28
C LYS A 749 32.32 18.83 -11.68
N HIS A 750 33.46 19.51 -11.81
CA HIS A 750 34.33 19.55 -12.98
C HIS A 750 35.79 19.43 -12.50
N SER A 751 36.73 19.20 -13.41
CA SER A 751 38.10 18.71 -13.13
C SER A 751 38.95 19.50 -12.13
N GLU A 752 38.53 20.71 -11.73
CA GLU A 752 39.31 21.62 -10.89
C GLU A 752 38.53 22.24 -9.71
N ARG A 753 37.25 21.87 -9.47
CA ARG A 753 36.43 22.51 -8.41
C ARG A 753 35.57 21.56 -7.59
N LEU A 754 35.61 21.78 -6.27
CA LEU A 754 34.78 21.15 -5.25
C LEU A 754 33.29 21.48 -5.46
N ASN A 755 32.46 20.46 -5.23
CA ASN A 755 31.01 20.52 -5.15
C ASN A 755 30.59 20.42 -3.67
N SER A 756 29.90 21.43 -3.13
CA SER A 756 29.43 21.45 -1.73
C SER A 756 28.14 20.66 -1.51
N GLY A 757 27.58 20.07 -2.56
CA GLY A 757 26.29 19.40 -2.52
C GLY A 757 26.19 18.16 -1.64
N VAL A 758 27.25 17.34 -1.65
CA VAL A 758 27.40 16.15 -0.82
C VAL A 758 28.77 16.22 -0.15
N MET A 759 28.77 16.32 1.18
CA MET A 759 30.00 16.43 1.97
C MET A 759 29.95 15.55 3.22
N VAL A 760 31.07 14.94 3.57
CA VAL A 760 31.31 14.31 4.87
C VAL A 760 32.30 15.19 5.64
N VAL A 761 31.97 15.58 6.86
CA VAL A 761 32.77 16.51 7.65
C VAL A 761 32.99 15.96 9.06
N GLU A 762 34.25 15.82 9.47
CA GLU A 762 34.63 15.60 10.87
C GLU A 762 34.45 16.92 11.64
N PRO A 763 33.56 16.98 12.65
CA PRO A 763 33.30 18.20 13.40
C PRO A 763 34.54 18.63 14.20
N SER A 764 35.05 19.83 13.89
CA SER A 764 36.28 20.37 14.49
C SER A 764 36.11 21.85 14.80
N ALA A 765 36.12 22.21 16.09
CA ALA A 765 36.02 23.60 16.53
C ALA A 765 37.17 24.47 15.97
N ALA A 766 38.41 23.96 15.95
CA ALA A 766 39.55 24.68 15.41
C ALA A 766 39.42 24.97 13.91
N LEU A 767 38.78 24.07 13.15
CA LEU A 767 38.49 24.27 11.73
C LEU A 767 37.36 25.29 11.53
N PHE A 768 36.31 25.21 12.35
CA PHE A 768 35.19 26.15 12.31
C PHE A 768 35.62 27.59 12.64
N ASP A 769 36.37 27.79 13.73
CA ASP A 769 36.83 29.12 14.16
C ASP A 769 37.77 29.75 13.11
N ASP A 770 38.60 28.93 12.47
CA ASP A 770 39.47 29.38 11.37
C ASP A 770 38.66 29.73 10.11
N MET A 771 37.70 28.88 9.69
CA MET A 771 36.78 29.20 8.59
C MET A 771 36.02 30.52 8.85
N VAL A 772 35.43 30.70 10.03
CA VAL A 772 34.68 31.91 10.40
C VAL A 772 35.58 33.16 10.39
N LYS A 773 36.84 33.02 10.78
CA LYS A 773 37.84 34.09 10.66
C LYS A 773 38.16 34.38 9.18
N GLN A 774 38.35 33.35 8.37
CA GLN A 774 38.71 33.47 6.95
C GLN A 774 37.55 33.93 6.05
N VAL A 775 36.27 33.74 6.43
CA VAL A 775 35.10 34.30 5.71
C VAL A 775 35.19 35.82 5.51
N LYS A 776 35.91 36.53 6.38
CA LYS A 776 36.11 37.99 6.28
C LYS A 776 37.26 38.40 5.34
N THR A 777 38.08 37.45 4.89
CA THR A 777 39.35 37.73 4.18
C THR A 777 39.53 36.95 2.88
N LEU A 778 38.95 35.75 2.75
CA LEU A 778 38.91 34.99 1.49
C LEU A 778 37.74 35.44 0.62
N SER A 779 37.99 35.62 -0.68
CA SER A 779 36.96 35.94 -1.67
C SER A 779 36.17 34.69 -2.10
N SER A 780 34.85 34.70 -1.97
CA SER A 780 33.98 33.67 -2.59
C SER A 780 33.53 34.10 -3.99
N TYR A 781 33.89 33.33 -5.02
CA TYR A 781 33.55 33.68 -6.41
C TYR A 781 32.05 33.53 -6.76
N THR A 782 31.26 32.85 -5.93
CA THR A 782 29.79 32.78 -6.06
C THR A 782 29.05 33.68 -5.07
N GLY A 783 29.75 34.28 -4.10
CA GLY A 783 29.15 34.89 -2.91
C GLY A 783 28.56 33.87 -1.91
N GLY A 784 28.58 32.57 -2.22
CA GLY A 784 28.01 31.50 -1.40
C GLY A 784 29.04 30.51 -0.85
N ASP A 785 28.53 29.40 -0.32
CA ASP A 785 29.27 28.29 0.28
C ASP A 785 30.26 27.63 -0.69
N GLN A 786 29.84 27.25 -1.90
CA GLN A 786 30.69 26.56 -2.86
C GLN A 786 31.89 27.42 -3.26
N GLY A 787 31.66 28.72 -3.47
CA GLY A 787 32.72 29.68 -3.80
C GLY A 787 33.72 29.88 -2.65
N PHE A 788 33.25 29.91 -1.40
CA PHE A 788 34.12 30.03 -0.23
C PHE A 788 34.92 28.75 0.01
N LEU A 789 34.28 27.57 -0.04
CA LEU A 789 34.93 26.28 0.20
C LEU A 789 36.01 25.95 -0.82
N ASN A 790 35.82 26.31 -2.09
CA ASN A 790 36.86 26.18 -3.12
C ASN A 790 38.06 27.10 -2.86
N SER A 791 37.84 28.30 -2.29
CA SER A 791 38.92 29.23 -1.92
C SER A 791 39.62 28.86 -0.61
N TYR A 792 38.92 28.19 0.31
CA TYR A 792 39.45 27.69 1.58
C TYR A 792 40.23 26.37 1.41
N TYR A 793 39.84 25.53 0.45
CA TYR A 793 40.52 24.27 0.10
C TYR A 793 41.10 24.31 -1.34
N PRO A 794 42.09 25.17 -1.63
CA PRO A 794 42.63 25.32 -2.99
C PRO A 794 43.30 24.04 -3.53
N ASP A 795 43.90 23.23 -2.65
CA ASP A 795 44.54 21.96 -3.01
C ASP A 795 43.56 20.78 -3.16
N PHE A 796 42.25 20.99 -3.00
CA PHE A 796 41.26 19.92 -3.07
C PHE A 796 41.29 19.08 -4.36
N PRO A 797 41.52 19.62 -5.57
CA PRO A 797 41.66 18.82 -6.79
C PRO A 797 42.79 17.78 -6.71
N ASN A 798 43.87 18.09 -5.98
CA ASN A 798 45.02 17.21 -5.77
C ASN A 798 44.80 16.17 -4.66
N ALA A 799 43.70 16.24 -3.90
CA ALA A 799 43.39 15.26 -2.87
C ALA A 799 43.20 13.86 -3.46
N ARG A 800 43.52 12.82 -2.68
CA ARG A 800 43.35 11.43 -3.10
C ARG A 800 41.86 11.06 -3.17
N VAL A 801 41.49 10.12 -4.03
CA VAL A 801 40.12 9.60 -4.08
C VAL A 801 39.87 8.75 -2.83
N PHE A 802 38.71 8.95 -2.21
CA PHE A 802 38.22 8.15 -1.09
C PHE A 802 37.83 6.75 -1.58
N ASP A 803 38.36 5.73 -0.92
CA ASP A 803 38.13 4.32 -1.24
C ASP A 803 37.64 3.57 0.02
N PRO A 804 36.32 3.28 0.12
CA PRO A 804 35.74 2.60 1.28
C PRO A 804 35.98 1.08 1.30
N SER A 805 36.62 0.52 0.27
CA SER A 805 36.90 -0.92 0.13
C SER A 805 38.23 -1.37 0.76
N LEU A 806 39.08 -0.42 1.15
CA LEU A 806 40.37 -0.69 1.79
C LEU A 806 40.20 -1.45 3.13
N SER A 807 40.98 -2.50 3.33
CA SER A 807 40.96 -3.26 4.58
C SER A 807 41.48 -2.44 5.77
N PRO A 808 41.05 -2.73 7.02
CA PRO A 808 41.54 -2.04 8.22
C PRO A 808 43.07 -2.06 8.37
N GLU A 809 43.72 -3.11 7.86
CA GLU A 809 45.18 -3.29 7.85
C GLU A 809 45.84 -2.35 6.83
N ALA A 810 45.27 -2.22 5.63
CA ALA A 810 45.75 -1.30 4.60
C ALA A 810 45.56 0.18 4.99
N VAL A 811 44.52 0.48 5.78
CA VAL A 811 44.28 1.82 6.35
C VAL A 811 45.30 2.15 7.44
N LYS A 812 45.63 1.23 8.33
CA LYS A 812 46.65 1.43 9.39
C LYS A 812 48.05 1.75 8.85
N GLY A 813 48.37 1.30 7.63
CA GLY A 813 49.66 1.57 6.97
C GLY A 813 49.76 2.93 6.26
N ARG A 814 48.70 3.76 6.25
CA ARG A 814 48.66 5.03 5.50
C ARG A 814 48.42 6.22 6.44
N PRO A 815 49.03 7.40 6.18
CA PRO A 815 48.69 8.61 6.92
C PRO A 815 47.23 9.02 6.66
N VAL A 816 46.57 9.49 7.72
CA VAL A 816 45.21 10.04 7.66
C VAL A 816 45.26 11.35 6.87
N PRO A 817 44.52 11.47 5.76
CA PRO A 817 44.56 12.65 4.90
C PRO A 817 43.78 13.80 5.54
N LYS A 818 44.12 15.05 5.17
CA LYS A 818 43.33 16.23 5.57
C LYS A 818 41.98 16.31 4.86
N MET A 819 41.94 15.82 3.61
CA MET A 819 40.78 15.83 2.73
C MET A 819 40.91 14.74 1.67
N GLU A 820 39.79 14.21 1.19
CA GLU A 820 39.68 13.20 0.13
C GLU A 820 38.56 13.57 -0.85
N ARG A 821 38.66 13.07 -2.09
CA ARG A 821 37.62 13.26 -3.12
C ARG A 821 36.70 12.06 -3.15
N LEU A 822 35.41 12.28 -2.98
CA LEU A 822 34.39 11.30 -3.32
C LEU A 822 34.45 10.97 -4.82
N SER A 823 34.18 9.72 -5.17
CA SER A 823 34.11 9.27 -6.56
C SER A 823 32.80 9.75 -7.21
N THR A 824 32.73 9.73 -8.53
CA THR A 824 31.52 10.08 -9.30
C THR A 824 30.30 9.22 -8.98
N LEU A 825 30.46 8.11 -8.25
CA LEU A 825 29.36 7.29 -7.74
C LEU A 825 28.50 8.04 -6.70
N TYR A 826 29.08 9.01 -5.98
CA TYR A 826 28.39 9.83 -4.96
C TYR A 826 27.96 11.22 -5.48
N ASN A 827 28.04 11.47 -6.79
CA ASN A 827 27.51 12.67 -7.46
C ASN A 827 27.29 12.38 -8.96
N ALA A 828 26.34 11.50 -9.26
CA ALA A 828 25.99 11.13 -10.63
C ALA A 828 25.13 12.24 -11.28
N ASP A 829 25.77 13.08 -12.09
CA ASP A 829 25.18 14.28 -12.69
C ASP A 829 24.28 13.95 -13.90
N VAL A 830 22.98 14.23 -13.78
CA VAL A 830 21.98 13.96 -14.83
C VAL A 830 22.18 14.83 -16.08
N GLY A 831 22.81 16.00 -15.95
CA GLY A 831 23.24 16.83 -17.07
C GLY A 831 24.32 16.14 -17.93
N LEU A 832 25.31 15.52 -17.28
CA LEU A 832 26.30 14.70 -17.98
C LEU A 832 25.69 13.44 -18.60
N TYR A 833 24.73 12.79 -17.91
CA TYR A 833 23.99 11.67 -18.48
C TYR A 833 23.27 12.06 -19.78
N MET A 834 22.62 13.22 -19.84
CA MET A 834 21.91 13.67 -21.05
C MET A 834 22.85 13.94 -22.24
N LEU A 835 24.06 14.43 -21.99
CA LEU A 835 25.06 14.65 -23.04
C LEU A 835 25.68 13.35 -23.55
N ALA A 836 25.95 12.39 -22.66
CA ALA A 836 26.57 11.10 -23.01
C ALA A 836 25.55 10.02 -23.43
N ASN A 837 24.26 10.21 -23.14
CA ASN A 837 23.17 9.23 -23.26
C ASN A 837 23.44 7.89 -22.54
N LYS A 838 24.28 7.93 -21.50
CA LYS A 838 24.62 6.81 -20.60
C LYS A 838 25.27 7.38 -19.34
N TRP A 839 25.31 6.59 -18.27
CA TRP A 839 26.23 6.86 -17.18
C TRP A 839 27.67 6.52 -17.61
N MET A 840 28.64 7.29 -17.09
CA MET A 840 30.07 7.06 -17.31
C MET A 840 30.66 6.04 -16.31
N VAL A 841 29.81 5.52 -15.44
CA VAL A 841 30.05 4.53 -14.39
C VAL A 841 28.87 3.55 -14.40
N ASP A 842 29.04 2.39 -13.78
CA ASP A 842 28.03 1.36 -13.67
C ASP A 842 26.79 1.84 -12.88
N ASP A 843 25.62 1.84 -13.51
CA ASP A 843 24.32 2.23 -12.94
C ASP A 843 24.06 1.57 -11.57
N SER A 844 24.49 0.31 -11.39
CA SER A 844 24.27 -0.47 -10.16
C SER A 844 25.14 -0.02 -8.98
N LYS A 845 26.20 0.74 -9.24
CA LYS A 845 27.17 1.23 -8.25
C LYS A 845 26.97 2.70 -7.89
N LEU A 846 25.91 3.33 -8.42
CA LEU A 846 25.56 4.68 -8.04
C LEU A 846 25.06 4.71 -6.60
N HIS A 847 25.65 5.58 -5.80
CA HIS A 847 25.21 5.86 -4.44
C HIS A 847 24.31 7.09 -4.39
N ILE A 848 24.61 8.15 -5.16
CA ILE A 848 23.84 9.41 -5.15
C ILE A 848 23.67 9.96 -6.58
N ILE A 849 22.42 10.13 -7.01
CA ILE A 849 22.05 10.81 -8.26
C ILE A 849 21.76 12.28 -7.98
N HIS A 850 22.21 13.17 -8.87
CA HIS A 850 22.09 14.63 -8.75
C HIS A 850 21.45 15.27 -10.00
N TYR A 851 20.25 15.85 -9.84
CA TYR A 851 19.50 16.51 -10.91
C TYR A 851 19.89 17.99 -11.08
N THR A 852 20.98 18.23 -11.80
CA THR A 852 21.58 19.56 -12.07
C THR A 852 20.85 20.41 -13.11
N LEU A 853 19.92 19.83 -13.87
CA LEU A 853 19.25 20.49 -14.99
C LEU A 853 18.03 21.29 -14.52
N GLY A 854 18.21 22.59 -14.31
CA GLY A 854 17.23 23.54 -13.76
C GLY A 854 15.75 23.28 -14.10
N PRO A 855 15.34 23.28 -15.40
CA PRO A 855 13.93 23.14 -15.79
C PRO A 855 13.42 21.70 -15.86
N LEU A 856 14.29 20.68 -15.75
CA LEU A 856 13.94 19.26 -15.87
C LEU A 856 13.98 18.61 -14.49
N LYS A 857 12.92 18.86 -13.70
CA LYS A 857 12.80 18.34 -12.34
C LYS A 857 12.14 16.95 -12.33
N PRO A 858 12.66 15.98 -11.56
CA PRO A 858 12.18 14.59 -11.61
C PRO A 858 10.74 14.41 -11.10
N TRP A 859 10.20 15.38 -10.37
CA TRP A 859 8.80 15.36 -9.94
C TRP A 859 7.78 15.76 -11.01
N ASP A 860 8.23 16.37 -12.11
CA ASP A 860 7.36 16.73 -13.22
C ASP A 860 7.14 15.52 -14.12
N TRP A 861 5.90 15.02 -14.19
CA TRP A 861 5.53 13.78 -14.87
C TRP A 861 6.00 13.69 -16.34
N TRP A 862 6.17 14.83 -17.02
CA TRP A 862 6.63 14.86 -18.41
C TRP A 862 8.13 14.61 -18.58
N THR A 863 8.94 14.83 -17.54
CA THR A 863 10.41 14.72 -17.63
C THR A 863 10.89 13.28 -17.73
N ALA A 864 10.10 12.32 -17.23
CA ALA A 864 10.32 10.88 -17.43
C ALA A 864 10.36 10.49 -18.92
N TRP A 865 9.64 11.21 -19.80
CA TRP A 865 9.65 11.00 -21.25
C TRP A 865 10.83 11.67 -21.97
N LEU A 866 11.72 12.33 -21.23
CA LEU A 866 12.91 13.01 -21.76
C LEU A 866 14.20 12.42 -21.15
N VAL A 867 14.19 12.01 -19.89
CA VAL A 867 15.40 11.70 -19.11
C VAL A 867 15.22 10.42 -18.28
N LYS A 868 15.84 9.31 -18.72
CA LYS A 868 15.73 7.98 -18.07
C LYS A 868 16.02 8.00 -16.55
N PRO A 869 17.04 8.71 -16.01
CA PRO A 869 17.25 8.86 -14.57
C PRO A 869 16.05 9.31 -13.73
N VAL A 870 15.00 9.88 -14.31
CA VAL A 870 13.77 10.25 -13.59
C VAL A 870 12.96 9.02 -13.13
N GLU A 871 13.10 7.86 -13.80
CA GLU A 871 12.46 6.59 -13.41
C GLU A 871 12.88 6.14 -12.01
N ALA A 872 14.16 6.32 -11.67
CA ALA A 872 14.70 5.97 -10.35
C ALA A 872 14.06 6.80 -9.24
N TRP A 873 13.87 8.11 -9.48
CA TRP A 873 13.20 8.98 -8.50
C TRP A 873 11.73 8.58 -8.30
N HIS A 874 11.02 8.21 -9.37
CA HIS A 874 9.65 7.70 -9.26
C HIS A 874 9.55 6.37 -8.52
N SER A 875 10.50 5.44 -8.67
CA SER A 875 10.45 4.14 -7.97
C SER A 875 10.61 4.30 -6.46
N ILE A 876 11.55 5.13 -5.99
CA ILE A 876 11.65 5.45 -4.55
C ILE A 876 10.41 6.21 -4.08
N ARG A 877 9.92 7.20 -4.84
CA ARG A 877 8.71 7.96 -4.48
C ARG A 877 7.49 7.07 -4.24
N VAL A 878 7.32 5.96 -4.98
CA VAL A 878 6.24 4.99 -4.78
C VAL A 878 6.43 4.15 -3.51
N GLY A 879 7.67 3.91 -3.09
CA GLY A 879 8.02 3.13 -1.89
C GLY A 879 8.12 3.91 -0.58
N LEU A 880 8.02 5.25 -0.60
CA LEU A 880 8.09 6.07 0.61
C LEU A 880 6.85 5.91 1.51
N GLU A 881 7.09 5.73 2.80
CA GLU A 881 6.07 5.78 3.85
C GLU A 881 5.59 7.22 4.09
N GLU A 882 4.34 7.39 4.56
CA GLU A 882 3.77 8.72 4.84
C GLU A 882 4.30 9.30 6.16
N THR A 883 5.53 9.80 6.12
CA THR A 883 6.19 10.48 7.24
C THR A 883 5.78 11.96 7.37
N LEU A 884 5.42 12.57 6.24
CA LEU A 884 4.80 13.90 6.13
C LEU A 884 3.63 13.83 5.12
N PRO A 885 2.59 14.68 5.24
CA PRO A 885 1.46 14.68 4.31
C PRO A 885 1.91 14.78 2.84
N GLY A 886 1.53 13.79 2.03
CA GLY A 886 1.90 13.73 0.61
C GLY A 886 3.22 13.02 0.28
N THR A 887 3.96 12.53 1.28
CA THR A 887 5.15 11.68 1.05
C THR A 887 4.79 10.22 0.79
N GLY A 888 3.67 9.74 1.35
CA GLY A 888 3.22 8.35 1.25
C GLY A 888 2.87 7.93 -0.18
N GLY A 889 3.58 6.94 -0.71
CA GLY A 889 3.38 6.43 -2.07
C GLY A 889 3.46 7.50 -3.16
N GLY A 890 4.04 8.66 -2.84
CA GLY A 890 4.14 9.81 -3.71
C GLY A 890 2.82 10.46 -4.11
N LYS A 891 1.75 10.38 -3.32
CA LYS A 891 0.44 10.96 -3.67
C LYS A 891 0.02 12.01 -2.66
N THR A 892 -0.41 13.18 -3.13
CA THR A 892 -1.14 14.13 -2.28
C THR A 892 -2.65 13.87 -2.42
N PRO A 893 -3.44 14.00 -1.34
CA PRO A 893 -4.90 13.84 -1.41
C PRO A 893 -5.58 14.82 -2.40
N ASN A 894 -4.99 16.02 -2.55
CA ASN A 894 -5.48 17.05 -3.47
C ASN A 894 -5.24 16.65 -4.93
N ASP A 895 -4.04 16.20 -5.29
CA ASP A 895 -3.73 15.73 -6.64
C ASP A 895 -4.58 14.49 -6.99
N GLU A 896 -4.79 13.57 -6.05
CA GLU A 896 -5.64 12.39 -6.27
C GLU A 896 -7.11 12.77 -6.51
N PHE A 897 -7.65 13.75 -5.78
CA PHE A 897 -8.99 14.28 -6.02
C PHE A 897 -9.10 14.96 -7.40
N ILE A 898 -8.12 15.81 -7.76
CA ILE A 898 -8.07 16.48 -9.07
C ILE A 898 -7.99 15.45 -10.20
N VAL A 899 -7.10 14.46 -10.11
CA VAL A 899 -6.97 13.38 -11.09
C VAL A 899 -8.29 12.60 -11.27
N LYS A 900 -8.97 12.23 -10.17
CA LYS A 900 -10.28 11.56 -10.24
C LYS A 900 -11.34 12.44 -10.91
N LEU A 901 -11.39 13.73 -10.58
CA LEU A 901 -12.31 14.68 -11.19
C LEU A 901 -12.04 14.85 -12.70
N LEU A 902 -10.77 14.96 -13.10
CA LEU A 902 -10.35 15.11 -14.50
C LEU A 902 -10.69 13.87 -15.37
N PHE A 903 -10.66 12.66 -14.82
CA PHE A 903 -11.13 11.45 -15.53
C PHE A 903 -12.67 11.34 -15.58
N LEU A 904 -13.38 11.83 -14.56
CA LEU A 904 -14.85 11.71 -14.50
C LEU A 904 -15.56 12.70 -15.41
N LEU A 905 -15.05 13.92 -15.59
CA LEU A 905 -15.74 14.97 -16.35
C LEU A 905 -15.95 14.62 -17.85
N PRO A 906 -14.94 14.17 -18.62
CA PRO A 906 -15.12 13.78 -20.02
C PRO A 906 -16.07 12.58 -20.16
N LEU A 907 -15.94 11.59 -19.26
CA LEU A 907 -16.81 10.42 -19.21
C LEU A 907 -18.27 10.81 -18.93
N CYS A 908 -18.53 11.70 -17.96
CA CYS A 908 -19.86 12.22 -17.68
C CYS A 908 -20.44 13.02 -18.86
N GLY A 909 -19.61 13.81 -19.55
CA GLY A 909 -19.98 14.50 -20.78
C GLY A 909 -20.39 13.53 -21.90
N PHE A 910 -19.59 12.49 -22.12
CA PHE A 910 -19.88 11.43 -23.10
C PHE A 910 -21.16 10.65 -22.76
N LEU A 911 -21.34 10.25 -21.51
CA LEU A 911 -22.55 9.58 -21.03
C LEU A 911 -23.79 10.48 -21.13
N PHE A 912 -23.67 11.78 -20.87
CA PHE A 912 -24.75 12.75 -21.06
C PHE A 912 -25.13 12.92 -22.54
N CYS A 913 -24.14 12.95 -23.45
CA CYS A 913 -24.37 12.98 -24.88
C CYS A 913 -24.99 11.68 -25.41
N LEU A 914 -24.56 10.51 -24.92
CA LEU A 914 -25.22 9.23 -25.18
C LEU A 914 -26.66 9.23 -24.68
N TYR A 915 -26.91 9.65 -23.43
CA TYR A 915 -28.25 9.74 -22.86
C TYR A 915 -29.16 10.68 -23.67
N ARG A 916 -28.65 11.84 -24.10
CA ARG A 916 -29.38 12.79 -24.95
C ARG A 916 -29.67 12.22 -26.35
N SER A 917 -28.73 11.48 -26.93
CA SER A 917 -28.92 10.74 -28.19
C SER A 917 -29.97 9.64 -28.05
N LEU A 918 -29.94 8.87 -26.95
CA LEU A 918 -30.91 7.82 -26.64
C LEU A 918 -32.33 8.36 -26.39
N LYS A 919 -32.45 9.57 -25.82
CA LYS A 919 -33.74 10.25 -25.61
C LYS A 919 -34.34 10.79 -26.91
N GLY A 920 -33.51 11.04 -27.93
CA GLY A 920 -33.93 11.23 -29.31
C GLY A 920 -34.24 9.89 -29.98
N ARG A 921 -35.51 9.44 -29.91
CA ARG A 921 -35.99 8.25 -30.62
C ARG A 921 -35.64 8.34 -32.12
N ASP A 922 -34.61 7.60 -32.54
CA ASP A 922 -34.38 7.05 -33.89
C ASP A 922 -33.01 6.33 -34.02
N PHE A 923 -32.02 6.62 -33.17
CA PHE A 923 -30.64 6.12 -33.37
C PHE A 923 -30.48 4.59 -33.21
N LEU A 924 -31.07 4.00 -32.15
CA LEU A 924 -30.98 2.56 -31.89
C LEU A 924 -31.65 1.68 -32.97
N SER A 925 -32.62 2.21 -33.72
CA SER A 925 -33.29 1.45 -34.79
C SER A 925 -32.41 1.25 -36.03
N SER A 926 -31.37 2.05 -36.23
CA SER A 926 -30.47 1.94 -37.39
C SER A 926 -29.31 0.96 -37.11
N LEU A 927 -28.69 1.07 -35.93
CA LEU A 927 -27.59 0.19 -35.50
C LEU A 927 -28.01 -1.29 -35.39
N CYS A 928 -29.25 -1.58 -34.99
CA CYS A 928 -29.75 -2.95 -34.90
C CYS A 928 -30.12 -3.60 -36.24
N ARG A 929 -30.05 -2.88 -37.38
CA ARG A 929 -30.52 -3.39 -38.69
C ARG A 929 -29.41 -3.66 -39.72
N ASN A 930 -28.22 -3.09 -39.53
CA ASN A 930 -27.08 -3.29 -40.43
C ASN A 930 -25.91 -3.98 -39.71
N SER A 931 -25.72 -5.27 -39.99
CA SER A 931 -24.56 -6.03 -39.49
C SER A 931 -23.25 -5.46 -40.02
N VAL A 932 -22.27 -5.26 -39.13
CA VAL A 932 -20.89 -4.85 -39.45
C VAL A 932 -20.25 -5.78 -40.50
N CYS A 933 -20.63 -7.06 -40.54
CA CYS A 933 -20.17 -7.99 -41.57
C CYS A 933 -20.61 -7.60 -42.99
N ASN A 934 -21.78 -6.98 -43.19
CA ASN A 934 -22.21 -6.51 -44.51
C ASN A 934 -21.38 -5.30 -44.97
N GLN A 935 -20.97 -4.42 -44.04
CA GLN A 935 -20.11 -3.27 -44.36
C GLN A 935 -18.69 -3.71 -44.74
N ILE A 936 -18.09 -4.65 -43.98
CA ILE A 936 -16.80 -5.25 -44.31
C ILE A 936 -16.86 -5.98 -45.67
N ARG A 937 -17.96 -6.70 -45.94
CA ARG A 937 -18.18 -7.38 -47.22
C ARG A 937 -18.30 -6.40 -48.40
N HIS A 938 -18.97 -5.26 -48.20
CA HIS A 938 -19.07 -4.22 -49.23
C HIS A 938 -17.73 -3.50 -49.47
N LEU A 939 -16.88 -3.35 -48.44
CA LEU A 939 -15.50 -2.87 -48.60
C LEU A 939 -14.64 -3.88 -49.37
N TYR A 940 -14.74 -5.17 -49.02
CA TYR A 940 -14.01 -6.27 -49.67
C TYR A 940 -14.36 -6.40 -51.16
N TYR A 941 -15.64 -6.22 -51.55
CA TYR A 941 -16.01 -6.17 -52.96
C TYR A 941 -15.51 -4.90 -53.67
N LYS A 942 -15.57 -3.73 -53.02
CA LYS A 942 -15.10 -2.46 -53.60
C LYS A 942 -13.57 -2.39 -53.77
N LEU A 943 -12.81 -3.10 -52.93
CA LEU A 943 -11.36 -3.31 -53.06
C LEU A 943 -10.99 -4.36 -54.13
N ARG A 944 -11.93 -5.21 -54.54
CA ARG A 944 -11.70 -6.30 -55.52
C ARG A 944 -12.10 -5.94 -56.95
N SER A 945 -12.86 -4.87 -57.17
CA SER A 945 -13.20 -4.33 -58.49
C SER A 945 -12.29 -3.12 -58.84
N ASN A 946 -11.17 -3.41 -59.50
CA ASN A 946 -10.13 -2.52 -60.05
C ASN A 946 -10.39 -1.00 -60.12
N GLY A 947 -9.36 -0.23 -59.72
CA GLY A 947 -9.22 1.19 -60.08
C GLY A 947 -8.05 1.86 -59.36
N THR A 948 -6.87 1.88 -59.99
CA THR A 948 -5.64 2.50 -59.45
C THR A 948 -5.84 3.99 -59.16
N LEU A 949 -5.55 4.44 -57.93
CA LEU A 949 -5.57 5.86 -57.56
C LEU A 949 -4.12 6.35 -57.36
N GLY A 950 -3.69 7.23 -58.26
CA GLY A 950 -2.30 7.65 -58.39
C GLY A 950 -1.81 8.59 -57.29
N TYR A 951 -0.54 8.42 -56.95
CA TYR A 951 0.22 9.34 -56.10
C TYR A 951 0.41 10.67 -56.86
N SER A 952 -0.06 11.79 -56.30
CA SER A 952 0.30 13.13 -56.78
C SER A 952 0.93 13.91 -55.63
N GLY A 953 2.21 14.22 -55.78
CA GLY A 953 3.01 14.87 -54.74
C GLY A 953 2.68 16.35 -54.58
N VAL A 954 2.96 16.87 -53.38
CA VAL A 954 2.94 18.31 -53.11
C VAL A 954 3.95 19.01 -54.00
N SER A 955 3.53 20.09 -54.67
CA SER A 955 4.42 21.08 -55.27
C SER A 955 4.11 22.46 -54.72
N THR A 956 5.16 23.25 -54.56
CA THR A 956 5.20 24.52 -53.83
C THR A 956 4.59 25.70 -54.59
N LEU A 957 4.48 26.84 -53.90
CA LEU A 957 3.86 28.08 -54.36
C LEU A 957 4.33 28.60 -55.74
N SER A 958 3.42 29.37 -56.35
CA SER A 958 3.61 30.41 -57.38
C SER A 958 3.94 29.97 -58.82
N THR A 959 3.00 30.26 -59.74
CA THR A 959 3.16 31.14 -60.92
C THR A 959 1.79 31.31 -61.58
N MET A 960 1.47 32.50 -62.11
CA MET A 960 0.23 32.74 -62.86
C MET A 960 0.28 32.07 -64.25
N ASN A 961 -0.79 31.41 -64.69
CA ASN A 961 -1.38 31.73 -66.00
C ASN A 961 -2.84 31.28 -66.16
N SER A 962 -3.53 31.90 -67.11
CA SER A 962 -4.95 31.71 -67.44
C SER A 962 -5.22 30.55 -68.40
N ASN A 963 -6.50 30.16 -68.49
CA ASN A 963 -7.13 29.28 -69.49
C ASN A 963 -6.96 27.76 -69.31
N TYR A 964 -7.89 27.15 -68.56
CA TYR A 964 -8.75 26.11 -69.11
C TYR A 964 -10.16 26.25 -68.51
N GLN A 965 -11.17 26.38 -69.38
CA GLN A 965 -12.58 26.55 -69.03
C GLN A 965 -13.40 25.33 -69.50
N LEU A 966 -14.61 25.18 -68.94
CA LEU A 966 -15.61 24.11 -69.16
C LEU A 966 -15.23 22.72 -68.57
N HIS A 967 -16.09 22.03 -67.81
CA HIS A 967 -17.55 22.10 -67.67
C HIS A 967 -18.08 22.01 -66.21
N THR A 968 -19.24 22.65 -65.98
CA THR A 968 -20.28 22.36 -64.96
C THR A 968 -19.96 22.39 -63.45
N GLY A 969 -20.29 23.52 -62.80
CA GLY A 969 -21.60 23.57 -62.11
C GLY A 969 -21.67 23.65 -60.58
N ALA A 970 -20.60 23.38 -59.81
CA ALA A 970 -20.71 23.28 -58.33
C ALA A 970 -19.85 24.24 -57.49
N HIS A 971 -18.80 24.86 -58.06
CA HIS A 971 -17.76 25.55 -57.26
C HIS A 971 -18.03 27.01 -56.87
N SER A 972 -19.17 27.61 -57.23
CA SER A 972 -19.43 29.05 -57.02
C SER A 972 -20.12 29.43 -55.70
N LYS A 973 -20.36 28.48 -54.79
CA LYS A 973 -21.11 28.74 -53.52
C LYS A 973 -20.27 28.75 -52.25
N VAL A 974 -19.01 28.28 -52.27
CA VAL A 974 -18.15 28.22 -51.06
C VAL A 974 -17.26 29.47 -50.98
N PRO A 975 -17.21 30.19 -49.84
CA PRO A 975 -16.32 31.35 -49.69
C PRO A 975 -14.83 30.95 -49.82
N GLN A 976 -14.09 31.62 -50.70
CA GLN A 976 -12.69 31.28 -51.01
C GLN A 976 -11.74 31.38 -49.81
N TYR A 977 -12.05 32.22 -48.81
CA TYR A 977 -11.27 32.35 -47.58
C TYR A 977 -11.55 31.25 -46.54
N LEU A 978 -12.59 30.43 -46.71
CA LEU A 978 -13.06 29.50 -45.67
C LEU A 978 -12.01 28.44 -45.31
N GLY A 979 -11.29 27.91 -46.30
CA GLY A 979 -10.20 26.94 -46.09
C GLY A 979 -9.08 27.52 -45.23
N ALA A 980 -8.54 28.68 -45.62
CA ALA A 980 -7.46 29.35 -44.90
C ALA A 980 -7.87 29.75 -43.46
N VAL A 981 -9.09 30.25 -43.26
CA VAL A 981 -9.61 30.57 -41.92
C VAL A 981 -9.75 29.30 -41.06
N SER A 982 -10.19 28.19 -41.65
CA SER A 982 -10.29 26.89 -40.96
C SER A 982 -8.93 26.42 -40.43
N VAL A 983 -7.89 26.50 -41.26
CA VAL A 983 -6.51 26.13 -40.89
C VAL A 983 -6.02 26.96 -39.69
N VAL A 984 -6.22 28.28 -39.71
CA VAL A 984 -5.81 29.18 -38.61
C VAL A 984 -6.57 28.84 -37.32
N VAL A 985 -7.90 28.67 -37.39
CA VAL A 985 -8.71 28.32 -36.21
C VAL A 985 -8.35 26.94 -35.66
N CYS A 986 -8.02 25.97 -36.54
CA CYS A 986 -7.55 24.65 -36.15
C CYS A 986 -6.26 24.73 -35.31
N PHE A 987 -5.22 25.43 -35.79
CA PHE A 987 -3.96 25.56 -35.04
C PHE A 987 -4.10 26.38 -33.75
N MET A 988 -4.91 27.44 -33.74
CA MET A 988 -5.22 28.18 -32.52
C MET A 988 -5.96 27.31 -31.49
N ALA A 989 -6.87 26.45 -31.93
CA ALA A 989 -7.54 25.47 -31.07
C ALA A 989 -6.54 24.44 -30.51
N VAL A 990 -5.60 23.92 -31.31
CA VAL A 990 -4.53 23.00 -30.84
C VAL A 990 -3.69 23.66 -29.74
N LEU A 991 -3.13 24.85 -30.00
CA LEU A 991 -2.25 25.55 -29.05
C LEU A 991 -2.99 25.87 -27.73
N THR A 992 -4.24 26.32 -27.83
CA THR A 992 -5.08 26.59 -26.65
C THR A 992 -5.38 25.30 -25.87
N SER A 993 -5.68 24.20 -26.56
CA SER A 993 -6.02 22.91 -25.93
C SER A 993 -4.82 22.33 -25.19
N ILE A 994 -3.62 22.38 -25.78
CA ILE A 994 -2.38 21.93 -25.14
C ILE A 994 -2.08 22.80 -23.91
N GLY A 995 -2.13 24.14 -24.07
CA GLY A 995 -1.84 25.08 -22.98
C GLY A 995 -2.76 24.91 -21.77
N VAL A 996 -4.08 24.85 -22.00
CA VAL A 996 -5.06 24.62 -20.92
C VAL A 996 -4.88 23.24 -20.29
N SER A 997 -4.60 22.20 -21.08
CA SER A 997 -4.36 20.86 -20.54
C SER A 997 -3.16 20.81 -19.61
N PHE A 998 -2.05 21.49 -19.95
CA PHE A 998 -0.88 21.59 -19.05
C PHE A 998 -1.13 22.44 -17.79
N MET A 999 -2.13 23.33 -17.80
CA MET A 999 -2.52 24.09 -16.60
C MET A 999 -3.42 23.32 -15.65
N ILE A 1000 -4.29 22.42 -16.16
CA ILE A 1000 -5.22 21.65 -15.31
C ILE A 1000 -4.65 20.32 -14.82
N VAL A 1001 -3.73 19.69 -15.58
CA VAL A 1001 -3.11 18.42 -15.18
C VAL A 1001 -2.03 18.69 -14.12
N PRO A 1002 -2.13 18.12 -12.90
CA PRO A 1002 -1.13 18.36 -11.85
C PRO A 1002 0.28 17.93 -12.26
N ARG A 1003 1.30 18.68 -11.83
CA ARG A 1003 2.70 18.41 -12.18
C ARG A 1003 3.24 17.14 -11.53
N GLN A 1004 2.88 16.92 -10.26
CA GLN A 1004 3.43 15.87 -9.42
C GLN A 1004 2.58 14.60 -9.44
N ILE A 1005 2.40 13.97 -10.60
CA ILE A 1005 1.68 12.70 -10.75
C ILE A 1005 2.54 11.65 -11.46
N MET A 1006 2.03 10.42 -11.60
CA MET A 1006 2.76 9.37 -12.30
C MET A 1006 2.86 9.69 -13.81
N PRO A 1007 4.01 9.42 -14.48
CA PRO A 1007 4.25 9.76 -15.89
C PRO A 1007 3.14 9.33 -16.85
N TRP A 1008 2.64 8.11 -16.68
CA TRP A 1008 1.54 7.56 -17.48
C TRP A 1008 0.20 8.26 -17.21
N THR A 1009 -0.11 8.58 -15.94
CA THR A 1009 -1.35 9.28 -15.59
C THR A 1009 -1.38 10.69 -16.18
N GLY A 1010 -0.25 11.42 -16.10
CA GLY A 1010 -0.12 12.73 -16.73
C GLY A 1010 -0.18 12.66 -18.26
N LEU A 1011 0.46 11.67 -18.88
CA LEU A 1011 0.41 11.47 -20.33
C LEU A 1011 -1.02 11.14 -20.82
N ILE A 1012 -1.78 10.31 -20.10
CA ILE A 1012 -3.16 9.99 -20.48
C ILE A 1012 -4.05 11.23 -20.32
N LEU A 1013 -3.95 11.94 -19.18
CA LEU A 1013 -4.75 13.13 -18.92
C LEU A 1013 -4.46 14.29 -19.89
N ILE A 1014 -3.19 14.52 -20.25
CA ILE A 1014 -2.86 15.58 -21.22
C ILE A 1014 -3.48 15.28 -22.59
N TYR A 1015 -3.47 14.01 -23.02
CA TYR A 1015 -4.10 13.60 -24.28
C TYR A 1015 -5.63 13.72 -24.21
N GLU A 1016 -6.26 13.16 -23.18
CA GLU A 1016 -7.71 13.18 -22.98
C GLU A 1016 -8.26 14.61 -22.99
N TRP A 1017 -7.63 15.52 -22.25
CA TRP A 1017 -8.07 16.91 -22.18
C TRP A 1017 -7.68 17.72 -23.42
N THR A 1018 -6.51 17.48 -24.03
CA THR A 1018 -6.14 18.16 -25.29
C THR A 1018 -7.15 17.81 -26.39
N PHE A 1019 -7.52 16.54 -26.54
CA PHE A 1019 -8.53 16.13 -27.51
C PHE A 1019 -9.92 16.66 -27.13
N THR A 1020 -10.33 16.58 -25.86
CA THR A 1020 -11.65 17.06 -25.42
C THR A 1020 -11.82 18.56 -25.68
N ILE A 1021 -10.84 19.38 -25.32
CA ILE A 1021 -10.88 20.84 -25.55
C ILE A 1021 -10.78 21.14 -27.05
N PHE A 1022 -9.95 20.42 -27.81
CA PHE A 1022 -9.84 20.60 -29.26
C PHE A 1022 -11.16 20.29 -29.98
N PHE A 1023 -11.83 19.18 -29.64
CA PHE A 1023 -13.13 18.83 -30.22
C PHE A 1023 -14.22 19.83 -29.83
N LEU A 1024 -14.19 20.39 -28.62
CA LEU A 1024 -15.12 21.44 -28.21
C LEU A 1024 -14.90 22.74 -29.01
N LEU A 1025 -13.67 23.22 -29.12
CA LEU A 1025 -13.31 24.45 -29.82
C LEU A 1025 -13.50 24.33 -31.34
N TYR A 1026 -12.87 23.34 -31.96
CA TYR A 1026 -12.87 23.18 -33.42
C TYR A 1026 -14.18 22.56 -33.93
N GLY A 1027 -14.81 21.66 -33.17
CA GLY A 1027 -16.17 21.18 -33.47
C GLY A 1027 -17.21 22.30 -33.36
N GLY A 1028 -17.06 23.21 -32.39
CA GLY A 1028 -17.86 24.44 -32.30
C GLY A 1028 -17.70 25.34 -33.52
N PHE A 1029 -16.47 25.53 -33.99
CA PHE A 1029 -16.20 26.25 -35.24
C PHE A 1029 -16.86 25.56 -36.45
N LEU A 1030 -16.73 24.24 -36.63
CA LEU A 1030 -17.38 23.51 -37.73
C LEU A 1030 -18.91 23.62 -37.69
N LEU A 1031 -19.51 23.65 -36.49
CA LEU A 1031 -20.95 23.90 -36.34
C LEU A 1031 -21.35 25.32 -36.77
N LEU A 1032 -20.56 26.34 -36.44
CA LEU A 1032 -20.76 27.72 -36.92
C LEU A 1032 -20.65 27.79 -38.45
N VAL A 1033 -19.69 27.07 -39.04
CA VAL A 1033 -19.51 26.97 -40.50
C VAL A 1033 -20.72 26.28 -41.18
N TYR A 1034 -21.26 25.21 -40.59
CA TYR A 1034 -22.51 24.59 -41.07
C TYR A 1034 -23.72 25.53 -40.95
N GLN A 1035 -23.87 26.24 -39.81
CA GLN A 1035 -24.93 27.26 -39.65
C GLN A 1035 -24.78 28.41 -40.65
N TYR A 1036 -23.55 28.80 -40.99
CA TYR A 1036 -23.28 29.82 -42.00
C TYR A 1036 -23.69 29.34 -43.40
N GLY A 1037 -23.35 28.11 -43.78
CA GLY A 1037 -23.86 27.49 -45.02
C GLY A 1037 -25.39 27.50 -45.10
N LYS A 1038 -26.06 27.12 -44.00
CA LYS A 1038 -27.53 27.14 -43.91
C LYS A 1038 -28.13 28.54 -44.08
N LYS A 1039 -27.50 29.59 -43.52
CA LYS A 1039 -27.92 30.99 -43.71
C LYS A 1039 -27.77 31.45 -45.17
N VAL A 1040 -26.68 31.05 -45.84
CA VAL A 1040 -26.45 31.39 -47.27
C VAL A 1040 -27.44 30.69 -48.20
N ALA A 1041 -27.88 29.46 -47.90
CA ALA A 1041 -28.94 28.78 -48.64
C ALA A 1041 -30.31 29.49 -48.55
N VAL A 1042 -30.63 30.09 -47.40
CA VAL A 1042 -31.88 30.86 -47.20
C VAL A 1042 -31.85 32.18 -47.96
N GLN A 1043 -30.70 32.85 -48.06
CA GLN A 1043 -30.56 34.15 -48.73
C GLN A 1043 -30.56 34.07 -50.28
N THR A 1044 -30.40 32.89 -50.87
CA THR A 1044 -30.23 32.71 -52.33
C THR A 1044 -31.47 32.20 -53.07
N GLY A 1045 -32.68 32.35 -52.49
CA GLY A 1045 -33.94 31.90 -53.09
C GLY A 1045 -34.98 33.01 -53.29
N SER A 1046 -35.30 33.33 -54.55
CA SER A 1046 -36.47 34.10 -55.00
C SER A 1046 -36.87 33.61 -56.41
N PRO A 1047 -38.15 33.69 -56.86
CA PRO A 1047 -38.72 32.67 -57.76
C PRO A 1047 -38.84 33.08 -59.25
N SER A 1048 -38.86 32.08 -60.16
CA SER A 1048 -39.38 32.26 -61.52
C SER A 1048 -39.86 30.98 -62.22
N LEU A 1049 -41.16 30.95 -62.53
CA LEU A 1049 -41.83 30.43 -63.74
C LEU A 1049 -41.98 28.92 -64.04
N GLN A 1050 -43.16 28.63 -64.61
CA GLN A 1050 -43.76 27.34 -64.98
C GLN A 1050 -43.34 26.87 -66.38
N THR A 1051 -43.55 25.58 -66.71
CA THR A 1051 -44.36 25.07 -67.85
C THR A 1051 -44.53 23.53 -67.71
N GLU A 1052 -45.61 22.97 -68.27
CA GLU A 1052 -46.15 21.61 -68.05
C GLU A 1052 -45.61 20.51 -69.00
N SER A 1053 -46.21 19.29 -68.90
CA SER A 1053 -46.15 18.12 -69.81
C SER A 1053 -45.03 17.08 -69.52
N SER A 1054 -45.27 15.76 -69.40
CA SER A 1054 -46.52 14.96 -69.41
C SER A 1054 -46.37 13.54 -68.78
N LEU A 1055 -47.49 13.02 -68.21
CA LEU A 1055 -47.97 11.62 -68.10
C LEU A 1055 -47.07 10.45 -67.62
N ASP A 1056 -47.55 9.76 -66.57
CA ASP A 1056 -47.53 8.31 -66.18
C ASP A 1056 -46.28 7.42 -66.46
N ASP A 1057 -45.89 6.47 -65.60
CA ASP A 1057 -46.71 5.60 -64.74
C ASP A 1057 -46.02 5.20 -63.40
N SER A 1058 -46.82 4.60 -62.52
CA SER A 1058 -46.61 4.08 -61.16
C SER A 1058 -45.21 3.53 -60.78
N GLY A 1059 -44.69 4.04 -59.66
CA GLY A 1059 -43.54 3.46 -58.96
C GLY A 1059 -43.35 4.00 -57.54
N LYS A 1060 -44.15 3.55 -56.56
CA LYS A 1060 -44.02 3.98 -55.15
C LYS A 1060 -42.72 3.48 -54.50
N GLY A 1061 -41.65 4.28 -54.62
CA GLY A 1061 -40.38 4.08 -53.91
C GLY A 1061 -40.06 5.24 -52.97
N HIS A 1062 -40.63 5.25 -51.76
CA HIS A 1062 -40.15 6.16 -50.71
C HIS A 1062 -38.74 5.71 -50.26
N GLN A 1063 -37.70 6.28 -50.87
CA GLN A 1063 -36.37 6.24 -50.28
C GLN A 1063 -36.41 7.01 -48.96
N ARG A 1064 -36.42 6.28 -47.84
CA ARG A 1064 -36.13 6.86 -46.52
C ARG A 1064 -34.73 7.46 -46.59
N ALA A 1065 -34.63 8.76 -46.32
CA ALA A 1065 -33.34 9.40 -46.08
C ALA A 1065 -32.74 8.83 -44.79
N ASP A 1066 -31.88 7.82 -44.94
CA ASP A 1066 -31.14 7.23 -43.83
C ASP A 1066 -30.23 8.29 -43.18
N ALA A 1067 -30.15 8.25 -41.86
CA ALA A 1067 -29.26 9.12 -41.08
C ALA A 1067 -27.80 8.69 -41.30
N SER A 1068 -27.22 9.13 -42.41
CA SER A 1068 -25.84 8.86 -42.78
C SER A 1068 -24.86 9.50 -41.78
N CYS A 1069 -24.21 8.66 -40.98
CA CYS A 1069 -23.05 9.06 -40.17
C CYS A 1069 -21.93 9.53 -41.12
N ASP A 1070 -21.29 10.65 -40.83
CA ASP A 1070 -20.38 11.29 -41.79
C ASP A 1070 -19.00 10.62 -41.79
N PHE A 1071 -18.91 9.47 -42.45
CA PHE A 1071 -17.71 8.61 -42.49
C PHE A 1071 -16.41 9.34 -42.86
N THR A 1072 -16.48 10.41 -43.66
CA THR A 1072 -15.30 11.19 -44.03
C THR A 1072 -14.82 12.09 -42.90
N ALA A 1073 -15.74 12.69 -42.12
CA ALA A 1073 -15.36 13.47 -40.95
C ALA A 1073 -14.73 12.58 -39.87
N LEU A 1074 -15.30 11.39 -39.66
CA LEU A 1074 -14.74 10.35 -38.79
C LEU A 1074 -13.35 9.90 -39.25
N TYR A 1075 -13.14 9.70 -40.56
CA TYR A 1075 -11.85 9.31 -41.13
C TYR A 1075 -10.75 10.37 -40.88
N TYR A 1076 -11.05 11.65 -41.13
CA TYR A 1076 -10.12 12.74 -40.82
C TYR A 1076 -9.85 12.86 -39.31
N GLY A 1077 -10.88 12.73 -38.47
CA GLY A 1077 -10.74 12.73 -37.01
C GLY A 1077 -9.81 11.61 -36.51
N LEU A 1078 -10.06 10.37 -36.93
CA LEU A 1078 -9.24 9.21 -36.56
C LEU A 1078 -7.80 9.33 -37.08
N GLY A 1079 -7.60 9.88 -38.29
CA GLY A 1079 -6.26 10.15 -38.84
C GLY A 1079 -5.46 11.17 -38.00
N MET A 1080 -6.11 12.27 -37.56
CA MET A 1080 -5.47 13.26 -36.69
C MET A 1080 -5.11 12.67 -35.32
N VAL A 1081 -6.03 11.91 -34.72
CA VAL A 1081 -5.80 11.22 -33.43
C VAL A 1081 -4.64 10.21 -33.54
N PHE A 1082 -4.63 9.38 -34.58
CA PHE A 1082 -3.57 8.39 -34.81
C PHE A 1082 -2.19 9.05 -34.96
N LEU A 1083 -2.07 10.09 -35.77
CA LEU A 1083 -0.80 10.81 -35.97
C LEU A 1083 -0.35 11.56 -34.70
N ALA A 1084 -1.28 12.09 -33.90
CA ALA A 1084 -0.98 12.74 -32.63
C ALA A 1084 -0.51 11.76 -31.54
N PHE A 1085 -1.01 10.52 -31.53
CA PHE A 1085 -0.44 9.46 -30.70
C PHE A 1085 0.92 9.00 -31.21
N ALA A 1086 1.06 8.77 -32.52
CA ALA A 1086 2.33 8.36 -33.14
C ALA A 1086 3.46 9.37 -32.91
N ALA A 1087 3.16 10.68 -32.87
CA ALA A 1087 4.15 11.73 -32.65
C ALA A 1087 4.93 11.61 -31.33
N ILE A 1088 4.33 11.01 -30.30
CA ILE A 1088 4.98 10.79 -28.99
C ILE A 1088 5.36 9.31 -28.79
N SER A 1089 4.54 8.36 -29.26
CA SER A 1089 4.76 6.93 -29.00
C SER A 1089 5.72 6.23 -29.96
N LEU A 1090 5.87 6.69 -31.22
CA LEU A 1090 6.68 6.01 -32.22
C LEU A 1090 8.17 5.83 -31.83
N PRO A 1091 8.87 6.81 -31.22
CA PRO A 1091 10.24 6.62 -30.75
C PRO A 1091 10.39 5.51 -29.69
N TYR A 1092 9.36 5.31 -28.87
CA TYR A 1092 9.33 4.26 -27.85
C TYR A 1092 9.03 2.88 -28.47
N MET A 1093 8.06 2.83 -29.39
CA MET A 1093 7.72 1.61 -30.14
C MET A 1093 8.89 1.10 -31.00
N LEU A 1094 9.76 1.99 -31.48
CA LEU A 1094 10.98 1.66 -32.22
C LEU A 1094 12.20 1.41 -31.32
N GLY A 1095 12.05 1.43 -29.99
CA GLY A 1095 13.14 1.17 -29.05
C GLY A 1095 14.30 2.18 -29.10
N VAL A 1096 14.11 3.36 -29.69
CA VAL A 1096 15.16 4.38 -29.80
C VAL A 1096 15.54 4.83 -28.39
N THR A 1097 16.82 4.78 -28.03
CA THR A 1097 17.32 5.19 -26.69
C THR A 1097 18.05 6.53 -26.70
N ALA A 1098 18.51 7.01 -27.86
CA ALA A 1098 19.24 8.26 -27.99
C ALA A 1098 18.30 9.48 -28.00
N LEU A 1099 18.46 10.39 -27.04
CA LEU A 1099 17.59 11.57 -26.87
C LEU A 1099 17.42 12.42 -28.14
N PHE A 1100 18.52 12.78 -28.81
CA PHE A 1100 18.45 13.60 -30.02
C PHE A 1100 17.75 12.89 -31.19
N LEU A 1101 17.90 11.57 -31.30
CA LEU A 1101 17.22 10.77 -32.33
C LEU A 1101 15.73 10.60 -32.00
N ARG A 1102 15.36 10.44 -30.72
CA ARG A 1102 13.96 10.51 -30.26
C ARG A 1102 13.33 11.84 -30.65
N LEU A 1103 13.96 12.95 -30.27
CA LEU A 1103 13.45 14.29 -30.53
C LEU A 1103 13.32 14.57 -32.03
N GLY A 1104 14.30 14.17 -32.83
CA GLY A 1104 14.25 14.26 -34.29
C GLY A 1104 13.08 13.47 -34.90
N LEU A 1105 12.82 12.26 -34.41
CA LEU A 1105 11.68 11.45 -34.87
C LEU A 1105 10.33 12.03 -34.43
N MET A 1106 10.22 12.54 -33.19
CA MET A 1106 9.02 13.24 -32.71
C MET A 1106 8.72 14.46 -33.59
N ILE A 1107 9.72 15.27 -33.90
CA ILE A 1107 9.59 16.43 -34.80
C ILE A 1107 9.17 15.98 -36.21
N ALA A 1108 9.77 14.92 -36.76
CA ALA A 1108 9.42 14.41 -38.09
C ALA A 1108 7.94 13.97 -38.18
N VAL A 1109 7.44 13.23 -37.18
CA VAL A 1109 6.03 12.81 -37.14
C VAL A 1109 5.10 13.99 -36.84
N ALA A 1110 5.51 14.95 -36.01
CA ALA A 1110 4.77 16.19 -35.78
C ALA A 1110 4.62 17.02 -37.06
N MET A 1111 5.63 17.08 -37.93
CA MET A 1111 5.53 17.74 -39.25
C MET A 1111 4.54 17.05 -40.19
N ILE A 1112 4.47 15.70 -40.15
CA ILE A 1112 3.46 14.93 -40.87
C ILE A 1112 2.05 15.22 -40.33
N LEU A 1113 1.89 15.27 -38.99
CA LEU A 1113 0.64 15.65 -38.33
C LEU A 1113 0.19 17.05 -38.75
N VAL A 1114 1.05 18.06 -38.67
CA VAL A 1114 0.77 19.46 -39.08
C VAL A 1114 0.31 19.52 -40.55
N SER A 1115 0.97 18.78 -41.43
CA SER A 1115 0.61 18.71 -42.85
C SER A 1115 -0.77 18.06 -43.05
N PHE A 1116 -1.05 16.94 -42.36
CA PHE A 1116 -2.34 16.25 -42.42
C PHE A 1116 -3.48 17.08 -41.80
N MET A 1117 -3.24 17.76 -40.67
CA MET A 1117 -4.21 18.63 -40.01
C MET A 1117 -4.58 19.84 -40.89
N THR A 1118 -3.61 20.40 -41.60
CA THR A 1118 -3.85 21.48 -42.57
C THR A 1118 -4.86 21.01 -43.63
N TYR A 1119 -4.54 19.91 -44.33
CA TYR A 1119 -5.40 19.30 -45.34
C TYR A 1119 -6.79 18.91 -44.79
N ALA A 1120 -6.83 18.21 -43.65
CA ALA A 1120 -8.07 17.78 -43.01
C ALA A 1120 -8.96 18.98 -42.62
N SER A 1121 -8.37 20.06 -42.09
CA SER A 1121 -9.13 21.22 -41.62
C SER A 1121 -9.83 21.99 -42.74
N GLU A 1122 -9.17 22.14 -43.89
CA GLU A 1122 -9.76 22.75 -45.09
C GLU A 1122 -10.92 21.90 -45.62
N HIS A 1123 -10.69 20.61 -45.85
CA HIS A 1123 -11.72 19.70 -46.38
C HIS A 1123 -12.91 19.53 -45.43
N LEU A 1124 -12.69 19.53 -44.10
CA LEU A 1124 -13.76 19.50 -43.11
C LEU A 1124 -14.64 20.76 -43.17
N ALA A 1125 -14.05 21.96 -43.14
CA ALA A 1125 -14.84 23.19 -43.16
C ALA A 1125 -15.65 23.36 -44.44
N VAL A 1126 -15.06 23.07 -45.61
CA VAL A 1126 -15.76 23.11 -46.91
C VAL A 1126 -16.92 22.11 -46.92
N ARG A 1127 -16.72 20.87 -46.44
CA ARG A 1127 -17.77 19.85 -46.37
C ARG A 1127 -18.91 20.23 -45.41
N TRP A 1128 -18.59 20.71 -44.21
CA TRP A 1128 -19.62 21.12 -43.23
C TRP A 1128 -20.41 22.34 -43.72
N PHE A 1129 -19.78 23.27 -44.44
CA PHE A 1129 -20.47 24.39 -45.10
C PHE A 1129 -21.42 23.92 -46.20
N LEU A 1130 -20.96 23.03 -47.10
CA LEU A 1130 -21.79 22.44 -48.16
C LEU A 1130 -22.97 21.64 -47.60
N LYS A 1131 -22.74 20.85 -46.55
CA LYS A 1131 -23.80 20.13 -45.82
C LYS A 1131 -24.85 21.08 -45.21
N GLY A 1132 -24.43 22.27 -44.79
CA GLY A 1132 -25.33 23.34 -44.36
C GLY A 1132 -26.14 23.95 -45.50
N LEU A 1133 -25.55 24.08 -46.70
CA LEU A 1133 -26.25 24.54 -47.91
C LEU A 1133 -27.28 23.52 -48.44
N GLU A 1134 -27.00 22.22 -48.32
CA GLU A 1134 -27.85 21.13 -48.83
C GLU A 1134 -29.08 20.85 -47.96
N ASP A 1135 -29.01 21.10 -46.65
CA ASP A 1135 -30.04 20.78 -45.66
C ASP A 1135 -31.19 21.82 -45.64
N ARG A 1136 -31.85 21.97 -46.81
CA ARG A 1136 -32.76 23.07 -47.15
C ARG A 1136 -34.19 22.93 -46.63
N ASP A 1137 -34.69 21.71 -46.38
CA ASP A 1137 -36.13 21.44 -46.16
C ASP A 1137 -36.45 20.54 -44.94
N THR A 1138 -35.88 20.82 -43.78
CA THR A 1138 -36.28 20.15 -42.52
C THR A 1138 -36.69 21.11 -41.40
N THR A 1139 -37.96 21.52 -41.40
CA THR A 1139 -38.64 22.22 -40.29
C THR A 1139 -38.98 21.28 -39.12
N ARG A 1140 -38.01 20.48 -38.66
CA ARG A 1140 -38.12 19.73 -37.41
C ARG A 1140 -36.76 19.62 -36.72
N THR A 1141 -36.70 20.11 -35.49
CA THR A 1141 -35.52 20.10 -34.62
C THR A 1141 -34.97 18.68 -34.38
N LYS A 1142 -34.01 18.24 -35.21
CA LYS A 1142 -33.10 17.16 -34.86
C LYS A 1142 -31.90 17.75 -34.11
N SER A 1143 -31.76 17.34 -32.86
CA SER A 1143 -30.62 17.67 -32.00
C SER A 1143 -29.36 16.99 -32.56
N ILE A 1144 -28.54 17.72 -33.33
CA ILE A 1144 -27.22 17.22 -33.77
C ILE A 1144 -26.38 16.93 -32.51
N CYS A 1145 -25.90 15.70 -32.39
CA CYS A 1145 -25.05 15.28 -31.28
C CYS A 1145 -23.61 15.73 -31.55
N PHE A 1146 -22.96 16.36 -30.57
CA PHE A 1146 -21.68 17.07 -30.72
C PHE A 1146 -20.44 16.14 -30.72
N LEU A 1147 -20.63 14.82 -30.77
CA LEU A 1147 -19.64 13.81 -30.39
C LEU A 1147 -19.60 12.60 -31.35
N CYS A 1148 -19.99 12.79 -32.62
CA CYS A 1148 -19.93 11.78 -33.69
C CYS A 1148 -19.46 12.41 -35.01
#